data_AF-A0A255H0J7-F1
#
_entry.id   AF-A0A255H0J7-F1
#
_cell.length_a   1.000
_cell.length_b   1.000
_cell.length_c   1.000
_cell.angle_alpha   90.00
_cell.angle_beta   90.00
_cell.angle_gamma   90.00
#
_symmetry.space_group_name_H-M   'P 1'
#
loop_
_entity.id
_entity.type
_entity.pdbx_description
1 polymer ?
#
loop_
_entity_poly.entity_id
_entity_poly.type
_entity_poly.pdbx_seq_one_letter_code
_entity_poly.pdbx_strand_id
1 'polypeptide(L)'
;MSGICSKFLRALLGISVVIACLVPAAPARAAVPAGFQVTSLPTGQRAYDLTAFEFTPDGGWFAIGKSGLVTWTSPVFGSRRIAQLDVVTAEDLGLVGLAVAPGWPDDPTIYTTRALPTSAGTVLRLSKWRVTVDDRKQPVALAGETTILELPARTNVHMMSEVLAAQDGTLWVSVGDSADFRKADPLALDALDPEQGYGKLLHVWPDGRGVANNPLYDAAAPTSWRSRMYAGGLRSPFRFSMDPVTGAPILGDVGWNDREEINIVRPGQSLGWPCFEGNRPTPGYSGMAGCAGATNSAPLIDYQHGPMGTSITGGFVYTGTRYPQEYRGRYFFGDYASNRLYTSRHDATGKLLTGPEPNGFISGEGAPVAIRPGPNGDVVWADILSGTMKRLSWVGGNRAPVAAPEVVTDPATRTATFDAGTTTDPDGDALTHSWDFGDGATASTAHADHQYAGDGPYTVRYTATDSLGAASTAVLTVHPANHTPTLTLRTPPAGTQFAVGDRVRLSATATDAEDGQLGVTWSTTLVHCSGGYCHRHPGSSTSGATYDQPFVDHGDNTYLLLTATARDATGASVSASWEARPKLRTLSVTSTAQTPVTINSTATSAQSVTVGAAVSVSVAATSSDGVASFERWSDGGSRARTLTMPDADVTLHAVYLTPIDRRFNSDPALRALIGPAIGPETGSATSRTRPHSAGELHWTPATGVKELHGAIRATYLAEGGEPAFGRAATDETPTADGRGRFNELLGGTGGVTSIYWSPETPASAVYGAIRTKWAATGLERGPLGYPVTSERSAVGGRFNLFQYGSVHWSPAIGAHEVHGEIYRRWDQFGREGSLLRLPVTDELPTPDGVGRFNYFEGGSIYWSPETGAYEIHGAILNRWSQLGWETSVLGYPTTNELPTPDGTGRYNHFRGGSVYWSPQTGAHEVYGAILERWSQLGWETSWLGYPTSGEYDVPGGRRSNFQGGWIEYRFDTREVIVGR
;
A
#
# COMPACT_ATOMS: atom_id res chain seq x y z
N MET A 1 49.84 -0.44 26.21
CA MET A 1 48.97 0.51 26.94
C MET A 1 47.57 -0.10 27.00
N SER A 2 47.20 -0.51 28.22
CA SER A 2 45.90 -0.94 28.81
C SER A 2 44.89 -1.71 27.94
N GLY A 3 44.38 -2.91 28.27
CA GLY A 3 44.46 -3.74 29.49
C GLY A 3 43.47 -4.94 29.37
N ILE A 4 44.07 -6.12 29.20
CA ILE A 4 43.65 -7.52 29.40
C ILE A 4 42.38 -7.81 30.23
N CYS A 5 41.55 -8.78 29.78
CA CYS A 5 41.03 -9.83 30.68
C CYS A 5 40.71 -11.15 29.94
N SER A 6 41.44 -12.21 30.31
CA SER A 6 41.25 -13.61 29.90
C SER A 6 40.77 -14.44 31.10
N LYS A 7 39.85 -15.39 30.90
CA LYS A 7 40.00 -16.84 31.19
C LYS A 7 38.68 -17.54 31.50
N PHE A 8 38.43 -18.58 30.71
CA PHE A 8 37.58 -19.72 31.02
C PHE A 8 38.21 -20.62 32.10
N LEU A 9 37.43 -21.09 33.09
CA LEU A 9 37.26 -22.54 33.37
C LEU A 9 36.09 -22.83 34.34
N ARG A 10 35.13 -23.61 33.82
CA ARG A 10 34.25 -24.64 34.43
C ARG A 10 33.94 -24.61 35.94
N ALA A 11 32.64 -24.55 36.25
CA ALA A 11 32.02 -25.31 37.34
C ALA A 11 30.58 -25.73 36.93
N LEU A 12 30.32 -27.04 36.88
CA LEU A 12 28.98 -27.63 36.83
C LEU A 12 28.39 -27.61 38.25
N LEU A 13 27.21 -27.00 38.44
CA LEU A 13 26.29 -27.35 39.53
C LEU A 13 24.85 -26.97 39.11
N GLY A 14 23.92 -27.89 39.42
CA GLY A 14 22.59 -27.98 38.83
C GLY A 14 21.71 -26.73 38.98
N ILE A 15 21.10 -26.35 37.86
CA ILE A 15 20.03 -25.35 37.81
C ILE A 15 18.74 -26.04 38.28
N SER A 16 18.38 -25.81 39.54
CA SER A 16 16.97 -25.86 39.94
C SER A 16 16.29 -24.66 39.26
N VAL A 17 15.45 -24.94 38.27
CA VAL A 17 14.60 -23.93 37.64
C VAL A 17 13.59 -23.48 38.68
N VAL A 18 13.90 -22.40 39.39
CA VAL A 18 12.89 -21.60 40.08
C VAL A 18 12.05 -20.97 38.99
N ILE A 19 10.86 -21.51 38.77
CA ILE A 19 9.81 -20.86 38.01
C ILE A 19 9.49 -19.57 38.77
N ALA A 20 10.09 -18.46 38.33
CA ALA A 20 9.67 -17.15 38.76
C ALA A 20 8.24 -16.98 38.26
N CYS A 21 7.27 -17.08 39.18
CA CYS A 21 5.96 -16.50 38.96
C CYS A 21 6.21 -15.05 38.55
N LEU A 22 5.87 -14.72 37.30
CA LEU A 22 5.71 -13.33 36.87
C LEU A 22 4.65 -12.73 37.79
N VAL A 23 5.09 -12.05 38.84
CA VAL A 23 4.26 -11.12 39.58
C VAL A 23 3.80 -10.10 38.54
N PRO A 24 2.48 -9.90 38.34
CA PRO A 24 2.02 -8.88 37.41
C PRO A 24 2.66 -7.55 37.82
N ALA A 25 3.20 -6.83 36.83
CA ALA A 25 3.69 -5.48 37.05
C ALA A 25 2.58 -4.68 37.74
N ALA A 26 2.93 -3.98 38.83
CA ALA A 26 1.99 -3.09 39.50
C ALA A 26 1.37 -2.14 38.45
N PRO A 27 0.06 -1.86 38.52
CA PRO A 27 -0.56 -0.91 37.59
C PRO A 27 0.23 0.39 37.60
N ALA A 28 0.51 0.95 36.42
CA ALA A 28 1.16 2.24 36.31
C ALA A 28 0.36 3.26 37.14
N ARG A 29 1.05 4.00 38.02
CA ARG A 29 0.43 5.03 38.86
C ARG A 29 -0.32 6.02 37.97
N ALA A 30 -1.58 6.30 38.30
CA ALA A 30 -2.38 7.27 37.55
C ALA A 30 -1.63 8.59 37.42
N ALA A 31 -1.61 9.14 36.20
CA ALA A 31 -0.94 10.39 35.89
C ALA A 31 -1.99 11.40 35.43
N VAL A 32 -2.20 12.40 36.27
CA VAL A 32 -3.07 13.55 36.02
C VAL A 32 -2.18 14.80 35.93
N PRO A 33 -2.33 15.65 34.90
CA PRO A 33 -1.52 16.86 34.74
C PRO A 33 -1.63 17.81 35.94
N ALA A 34 -0.54 18.53 36.22
CA ALA A 34 -0.50 19.48 37.33
C ALA A 34 -1.63 20.52 37.24
N GLY A 35 -2.23 20.85 38.39
CA GLY A 35 -3.36 21.77 38.49
C GLY A 35 -4.72 21.17 38.15
N PHE A 36 -4.78 19.93 37.64
CA PHE A 36 -6.02 19.20 37.40
C PHE A 36 -6.32 18.15 38.47
N GLN A 37 -7.60 17.97 38.78
CA GLN A 37 -8.11 16.94 39.69
C GLN A 37 -9.20 16.11 39.00
N VAL A 38 -9.17 14.80 39.23
CA VAL A 38 -10.21 13.86 38.78
C VAL A 38 -11.08 13.48 39.97
N THR A 39 -12.40 13.54 39.78
CA THR A 39 -13.39 13.10 40.77
C THR A 39 -14.38 12.13 40.14
N SER A 40 -14.95 11.21 40.92
CA SER A 40 -15.94 10.25 40.42
C SER A 40 -17.37 10.77 40.65
N LEU A 41 -18.25 10.57 39.66
CA LEU A 41 -19.66 10.89 39.73
C LEU A 41 -20.50 9.61 39.63
N PRO A 42 -21.52 9.43 40.49
CA PRO A 42 -22.32 8.22 40.51
C PRO A 42 -23.27 8.13 39.32
N THR A 43 -23.49 6.92 38.85
CA THR A 43 -24.38 6.61 37.73
C THR A 43 -25.46 5.59 38.11
N GLY A 44 -25.25 4.81 39.18
CA GLY A 44 -26.06 3.64 39.48
C GLY A 44 -25.79 2.43 38.58
N GLN A 45 -24.79 2.51 37.70
CA GLN A 45 -24.33 1.39 36.86
C GLN A 45 -23.33 0.53 37.63
N ARG A 46 -23.20 -0.73 37.21
CA ARG A 46 -22.20 -1.66 37.76
C ARG A 46 -20.86 -1.48 37.04
N ALA A 47 -19.80 -1.93 37.70
CA ALA A 47 -18.51 -2.16 37.03
C ALA A 47 -18.72 -2.97 35.75
N TYR A 48 -18.03 -2.55 34.69
CA TYR A 48 -18.07 -3.09 33.33
C TYR A 48 -19.36 -2.88 32.53
N ASP A 49 -20.32 -2.07 33.04
CA ASP A 49 -21.61 -1.91 32.38
C ASP A 49 -21.82 -0.52 31.75
N LEU A 50 -21.31 0.57 32.33
CA LEU A 50 -21.56 1.94 31.84
C LEU A 50 -21.04 2.15 30.40
N THR A 51 -21.94 2.46 29.46
CA THR A 51 -21.60 2.69 28.04
C THR A 51 -21.69 4.14 27.61
N ALA A 52 -22.70 4.88 28.10
CA ALA A 52 -22.89 6.30 27.79
C ALA A 52 -23.65 7.03 28.91
N PHE A 53 -23.57 8.35 28.88
CA PHE A 53 -24.29 9.26 29.77
C PHE A 53 -24.65 10.54 29.02
N GLU A 54 -25.66 11.25 29.50
CA GLU A 54 -26.04 12.55 28.96
C GLU A 54 -26.54 13.46 30.09
N PHE A 55 -25.98 14.66 30.18
CA PHE A 55 -26.45 15.68 31.12
C PHE A 55 -27.72 16.33 30.60
N THR A 56 -28.65 16.62 31.50
CA THR A 56 -29.77 17.51 31.22
C THR A 56 -29.42 18.95 31.57
N PRO A 57 -30.12 19.93 30.97
CA PRO A 57 -29.97 21.36 31.29
C PRO A 57 -30.07 21.71 32.79
N ASP A 58 -30.82 20.96 33.60
CA ASP A 58 -30.96 21.16 35.05
C ASP A 58 -29.83 20.53 35.88
N GLY A 59 -28.82 19.95 35.23
CA GLY A 59 -27.59 19.46 35.87
C GLY A 59 -27.68 18.03 36.41
N GLY A 60 -28.83 17.36 36.28
CA GLY A 60 -28.91 15.91 36.42
C GLY A 60 -28.36 15.19 35.20
N TRP A 61 -28.27 13.86 35.26
CA TRP A 61 -27.79 13.07 34.13
C TRP A 61 -28.45 11.71 34.04
N PHE A 62 -28.68 11.29 32.80
CA PHE A 62 -28.98 9.91 32.46
C PHE A 62 -27.68 9.12 32.28
N ALA A 63 -27.70 7.85 32.64
CA ALA A 63 -26.65 6.91 32.29
C ALA A 63 -27.25 5.59 31.82
N ILE A 64 -26.61 4.97 30.83
CA ILE A 64 -27.02 3.67 30.29
C ILE A 64 -25.92 2.63 30.44
N GLY A 65 -26.33 1.39 30.67
CA GLY A 65 -25.46 0.24 30.77
C GLY A 65 -25.64 -0.70 29.59
N LYS A 66 -24.56 -1.38 29.19
CA LYS A 66 -24.53 -2.39 28.13
C LYS A 66 -25.62 -3.44 28.33
N SER A 67 -25.89 -3.83 29.57
CA SER A 67 -26.92 -4.79 29.99
C SER A 67 -28.36 -4.30 29.83
N GLY A 68 -28.59 -3.06 29.38
CA GLY A 68 -29.91 -2.47 29.16
C GLY A 68 -30.44 -1.64 30.33
N LEU A 69 -29.65 -1.46 31.39
CA LEU A 69 -30.05 -0.65 32.54
C LEU A 69 -30.01 0.85 32.21
N VAL A 70 -31.14 1.55 32.42
CA VAL A 70 -31.23 3.01 32.31
C VAL A 70 -31.39 3.61 33.70
N THR A 71 -30.53 4.55 34.05
CA THR A 71 -30.56 5.27 35.33
C THR A 71 -30.62 6.77 35.13
N TRP A 72 -31.13 7.45 36.16
CA TRP A 72 -31.12 8.89 36.30
C TRP A 72 -30.46 9.24 37.63
N THR A 73 -29.56 10.21 37.63
CA THR A 73 -28.95 10.73 38.85
C THR A 73 -29.29 12.19 39.05
N SER A 74 -29.85 12.48 40.22
CA SER A 74 -29.96 13.84 40.73
C SER A 74 -28.67 14.20 41.49
N PRO A 75 -28.10 15.41 41.29
CA PRO A 75 -26.99 15.89 42.11
C PRO A 75 -27.31 15.95 43.61
N VAL A 76 -28.61 16.00 43.96
CA VAL A 76 -29.10 16.15 45.33
C VAL A 76 -29.63 14.84 45.91
N PHE A 77 -30.32 14.03 45.10
CA PHE A 77 -31.05 12.85 45.58
C PHE A 77 -30.40 11.51 45.21
N GLY A 78 -29.27 11.54 44.49
CA GLY A 78 -28.56 10.35 44.06
C GLY A 78 -29.21 9.66 42.85
N SER A 79 -28.76 8.43 42.59
CA SER A 79 -29.13 7.65 41.41
C SER A 79 -30.40 6.82 41.64
N ARG A 80 -31.25 6.72 40.61
CA ARG A 80 -32.42 5.84 40.55
C ARG A 80 -32.50 5.11 39.22
N ARG A 81 -33.07 3.90 39.24
CA ARG A 81 -33.38 3.12 38.03
C ARG A 81 -34.62 3.70 37.35
N ILE A 82 -34.54 3.86 36.03
CA ILE A 82 -35.63 4.36 35.17
C ILE A 82 -36.23 3.23 34.34
N ALA A 83 -35.39 2.36 33.78
CA ALA A 83 -35.84 1.22 32.98
C ALA A 83 -34.80 0.10 32.98
N GLN A 84 -35.24 -1.10 32.58
CA GLN A 84 -34.37 -2.18 32.11
C GLN A 84 -34.90 -2.59 30.74
N LEU A 85 -34.07 -2.44 29.73
CA LEU A 85 -34.41 -2.71 28.34
C LEU A 85 -33.84 -4.06 27.92
N ASP A 86 -34.57 -4.78 27.07
CA ASP A 86 -34.08 -6.03 26.48
C ASP A 86 -32.94 -5.72 25.50
N VAL A 87 -31.85 -6.48 25.63
CA VAL A 87 -30.63 -6.30 24.84
C VAL A 87 -29.93 -7.63 24.55
N VAL A 88 -29.14 -7.67 23.48
CA VAL A 88 -28.10 -8.67 23.26
C VAL A 88 -26.76 -8.04 23.66
N THR A 89 -26.00 -8.71 24.54
CA THR A 89 -24.76 -8.15 25.14
C THR A 89 -23.47 -8.84 24.66
N ALA A 90 -23.52 -9.59 23.57
CA ALA A 90 -22.36 -10.29 23.02
C ALA A 90 -21.34 -9.30 22.43
N GLU A 91 -20.05 -9.50 22.69
CA GLU A 91 -18.94 -8.63 22.26
C GLU A 91 -19.18 -7.14 22.51
N ASP A 92 -19.36 -6.28 21.51
CA ASP A 92 -19.61 -4.84 21.68
C ASP A 92 -21.11 -4.46 21.63
N LEU A 93 -21.99 -5.44 21.44
CA LEU A 93 -23.44 -5.22 21.44
C LEU A 93 -23.96 -4.86 22.83
N GLY A 94 -25.07 -4.11 22.86
CA GLY A 94 -25.82 -3.80 24.08
C GLY A 94 -26.71 -2.60 23.88
N LEU A 95 -26.98 -1.87 24.97
CA LEU A 95 -27.50 -0.51 24.95
C LEU A 95 -26.31 0.46 25.04
N VAL A 96 -26.06 1.25 23.98
CA VAL A 96 -24.73 1.86 23.77
C VAL A 96 -24.77 3.35 23.43
N GLY A 97 -25.86 3.85 22.85
CA GLY A 97 -26.05 5.27 22.52
C GLY A 97 -27.21 5.88 23.31
N LEU A 98 -27.05 7.15 23.69
CA LEU A 98 -28.00 7.93 24.46
C LEU A 98 -27.93 9.40 24.02
N ALA A 99 -29.08 10.03 23.77
CA ALA A 99 -29.18 11.47 23.61
C ALA A 99 -30.43 12.02 24.30
N VAL A 100 -30.32 13.23 24.85
CA VAL A 100 -31.45 14.00 25.38
C VAL A 100 -31.92 14.98 24.31
N ALA A 101 -33.22 15.07 24.06
CA ALA A 101 -33.75 16.00 23.08
C ALA A 101 -33.58 17.46 23.53
N PRO A 102 -33.29 18.42 22.62
CA PRO A 102 -33.16 19.84 22.96
C PRO A 102 -34.39 20.47 23.62
N GLY A 103 -35.59 19.89 23.45
CA GLY A 103 -36.83 20.35 24.08
C GLY A 103 -36.92 20.06 25.59
N TRP A 104 -35.92 19.43 26.19
CA TRP A 104 -35.91 19.14 27.63
C TRP A 104 -35.88 20.43 28.49
N PRO A 105 -36.64 20.51 29.61
CA PRO A 105 -37.52 19.47 30.19
C PRO A 105 -38.98 19.52 29.71
N ASP A 106 -39.36 20.47 28.85
CA ASP A 106 -40.76 20.71 28.50
C ASP A 106 -41.33 19.70 27.50
N ASP A 107 -40.46 19.13 26.65
CA ASP A 107 -40.71 17.90 25.89
C ASP A 107 -39.71 16.81 26.34
N PRO A 108 -40.04 16.05 27.40
CA PRO A 108 -39.11 15.11 28.01
C PRO A 108 -38.93 13.88 27.12
N THR A 109 -38.00 13.99 26.17
CA THR A 109 -37.68 12.97 25.16
C THR A 109 -36.21 12.57 25.25
N ILE A 110 -35.95 11.26 25.15
CA ILE A 110 -34.59 10.73 24.94
C ILE A 110 -34.56 9.79 23.73
N TYR A 111 -33.36 9.58 23.20
CA TYR A 111 -33.09 8.63 22.12
C TYR A 111 -32.06 7.61 22.58
N THR A 112 -32.23 6.36 22.16
CA THR A 112 -31.31 5.27 22.50
C THR A 112 -30.98 4.40 21.30
N THR A 113 -29.74 3.94 21.20
CA THR A 113 -29.35 2.88 20.25
C THR A 113 -29.07 1.57 20.99
N ARG A 114 -29.64 0.46 20.51
CA ARG A 114 -29.46 -0.86 21.13
C ARG A 114 -29.47 -2.02 20.13
N ALA A 115 -28.80 -3.10 20.50
CA ALA A 115 -28.98 -4.42 19.88
C ALA A 115 -30.13 -5.17 20.57
N LEU A 116 -31.20 -5.49 19.85
CA LEU A 116 -32.44 -6.07 20.38
C LEU A 116 -32.64 -7.50 19.84
N PRO A 117 -32.95 -8.50 20.69
CA PRO A 117 -33.34 -9.82 20.22
C PRO A 117 -34.77 -9.78 19.64
N THR A 118 -34.96 -10.41 18.48
CA THR A 118 -36.25 -10.58 17.82
C THR A 118 -36.43 -12.03 17.39
N SER A 119 -37.64 -12.41 16.96
CA SER A 119 -37.90 -13.74 16.41
C SER A 119 -37.11 -14.05 15.12
N ALA A 120 -36.61 -13.02 14.42
CA ALA A 120 -35.84 -13.15 13.19
C ALA A 120 -34.31 -13.06 13.41
N GLY A 121 -33.86 -12.96 14.66
CA GLY A 121 -32.46 -12.72 15.03
C GLY A 121 -32.26 -11.39 15.75
N THR A 122 -31.04 -10.85 15.74
CA THR A 122 -30.71 -9.59 16.41
C THR A 122 -30.87 -8.41 15.45
N VAL A 123 -31.48 -7.31 15.91
CA VAL A 123 -31.58 -6.05 15.16
C VAL A 123 -30.87 -4.92 15.88
N LEU A 124 -30.31 -3.98 15.13
CA LEU A 124 -29.77 -2.71 15.62
C LEU A 124 -30.85 -1.66 15.50
N ARG A 125 -31.26 -1.05 16.62
CA ARG A 125 -32.41 -0.13 16.66
C ARG A 125 -32.04 1.22 17.26
N LEU A 126 -32.46 2.29 16.59
CA LEU A 126 -32.61 3.63 17.16
C LEU A 126 -34.06 3.82 17.60
N SER A 127 -34.26 4.12 18.88
CA SER A 127 -35.58 4.34 19.46
C SER A 127 -35.71 5.74 20.04
N LYS A 128 -36.88 6.35 19.87
CA LYS A 128 -37.35 7.54 20.60
C LYS A 128 -38.17 7.08 21.81
N TRP A 129 -37.98 7.73 22.94
CA TRP A 129 -38.73 7.49 24.17
C TRP A 129 -39.29 8.78 24.74
N ARG A 130 -40.50 8.69 25.28
CA ARG A 130 -41.00 9.70 26.21
C ARG A 130 -40.56 9.35 27.61
N VAL A 131 -40.04 10.32 28.34
CA VAL A 131 -39.70 10.17 29.76
C VAL A 131 -40.86 10.69 30.59
N THR A 132 -41.39 9.86 31.47
CA THR A 132 -42.33 10.32 32.49
C THR A 132 -41.54 10.99 33.61
N VAL A 133 -42.01 12.15 34.08
CA VAL A 133 -41.35 12.92 35.13
C VAL A 133 -42.25 13.06 36.36
N ASP A 134 -41.65 13.23 37.55
CA ASP A 134 -42.36 13.56 38.78
C ASP A 134 -42.74 15.06 38.86
N ASP A 135 -43.39 15.47 39.95
CA ASP A 135 -43.81 16.87 40.18
C ASP A 135 -42.64 17.86 40.19
N ARG A 136 -41.40 17.39 40.35
CA ARG A 136 -40.18 18.20 40.28
C ARG A 136 -39.54 18.17 38.89
N LYS A 137 -40.28 17.67 37.89
CA LYS A 137 -39.82 17.41 36.53
C LYS A 137 -38.63 16.44 36.45
N GLN A 138 -38.40 15.60 37.47
CA GLN A 138 -37.29 14.63 37.42
C GLN A 138 -37.75 13.29 36.78
N PRO A 139 -36.94 12.64 35.93
CA PRO A 139 -37.23 11.37 35.25
C PRO A 139 -37.59 10.22 36.18
N VAL A 140 -38.73 9.55 36.03
CA VAL A 140 -39.13 8.38 36.84
C VAL A 140 -39.23 7.07 36.06
N ALA A 141 -39.59 7.11 34.77
CA ALA A 141 -39.70 5.93 33.92
C ALA A 141 -39.62 6.30 32.42
N LEU A 142 -39.44 5.30 31.56
CA LEU A 142 -39.59 5.42 30.11
C LEU A 142 -40.96 4.92 29.65
N ALA A 143 -41.55 5.58 28.65
CA ALA A 143 -42.81 5.23 28.03
C ALA A 143 -42.80 5.53 26.52
N GLY A 144 -43.71 4.90 25.79
CA GLY A 144 -44.00 5.24 24.39
C GLY A 144 -42.82 5.09 23.42
N GLU A 145 -42.14 3.94 23.43
CA GLU A 145 -41.09 3.64 22.45
C GLU A 145 -41.60 3.84 21.02
N THR A 146 -40.85 4.57 20.20
CA THR A 146 -41.06 4.64 18.75
C THR A 146 -39.77 4.30 18.03
N THR A 147 -39.81 3.31 17.13
CA THR A 147 -38.66 2.96 16.28
C THR A 147 -38.43 4.04 15.21
N ILE A 148 -37.21 4.56 15.14
CA ILE A 148 -36.80 5.54 14.11
C ILE A 148 -36.07 4.82 12.98
N LEU A 149 -35.05 4.03 13.33
CA LEU A 149 -34.25 3.25 12.40
C LEU A 149 -34.07 1.83 12.93
N GLU A 150 -34.07 0.87 12.02
CA GLU A 150 -33.79 -0.53 12.32
C GLU A 150 -33.10 -1.20 11.13
N LEU A 151 -32.10 -2.03 11.43
CA LEU A 151 -31.41 -2.88 10.47
C LEU A 151 -30.94 -4.17 11.16
N PRO A 152 -30.82 -5.30 10.44
CA PRO A 152 -30.37 -6.55 11.06
C PRO A 152 -28.89 -6.46 11.47
N ALA A 153 -28.54 -7.00 12.64
CA ALA A 153 -27.15 -7.24 13.01
C ALA A 153 -26.65 -8.46 12.23
N ARG A 154 -25.61 -8.29 11.40
CA ARG A 154 -25.05 -9.37 10.58
C ARG A 154 -24.01 -10.18 11.35
N THR A 155 -23.31 -9.51 12.27
CA THR A 155 -22.41 -10.12 13.24
C THR A 155 -22.72 -9.61 14.65
N ASN A 156 -21.94 -10.05 15.63
CA ASN A 156 -22.02 -9.62 17.02
C ASN A 156 -21.10 -8.43 17.33
N VAL A 157 -20.60 -7.70 16.33
CA VAL A 157 -19.72 -6.54 16.53
C VAL A 157 -20.16 -5.33 15.68
N HIS A 158 -19.61 -4.15 15.99
CA HIS A 158 -19.70 -2.90 15.24
C HIS A 158 -21.13 -2.45 14.98
N MET A 159 -21.87 -2.26 16.08
CA MET A 159 -23.27 -1.87 16.02
C MET A 159 -23.51 -0.37 15.74
N MET A 160 -24.78 0.04 15.82
CA MET A 160 -25.20 1.43 15.83
C MET A 160 -24.84 2.09 17.17
N SER A 161 -23.75 2.84 17.22
CA SER A 161 -23.12 3.21 18.49
C SER A 161 -23.61 4.53 19.07
N GLU A 162 -23.48 5.64 18.34
CA GLU A 162 -23.75 6.98 18.85
C GLU A 162 -25.01 7.59 18.24
N VAL A 163 -25.80 8.29 19.04
CA VAL A 163 -26.86 9.18 18.60
C VAL A 163 -26.64 10.56 19.21
N LEU A 164 -26.73 11.61 18.40
CA LEU A 164 -26.68 13.00 18.84
C LEU A 164 -27.96 13.71 18.40
N ALA A 165 -28.65 14.36 19.33
CA ALA A 165 -29.82 15.17 19.04
C ALA A 165 -29.39 16.63 18.82
N ALA A 166 -29.49 17.12 17.59
CA ALA A 166 -29.08 18.46 17.21
C ALA A 166 -30.13 19.51 17.58
N GLN A 167 -29.68 20.74 17.82
CA GLN A 167 -30.55 21.86 18.22
C GLN A 167 -31.61 22.24 17.18
N ASP A 168 -31.41 21.87 15.91
CA ASP A 168 -32.39 22.04 14.83
C ASP A 168 -33.50 20.97 14.81
N GLY A 169 -33.48 20.04 15.78
CA GLY A 169 -34.46 18.95 15.91
C GLY A 169 -34.13 17.70 15.08
N THR A 170 -33.00 17.68 14.37
CA THR A 170 -32.52 16.50 13.64
C THR A 170 -31.68 15.59 14.53
N LEU A 171 -31.39 14.38 14.04
CA LEU A 171 -30.56 13.38 14.69
C LEU A 171 -29.36 13.02 13.81
N TRP A 172 -28.21 12.90 14.45
CA TRP A 172 -27.01 12.31 13.85
C TRP A 172 -26.77 10.94 14.46
N VAL A 173 -26.43 9.95 13.64
CA VAL A 173 -26.32 8.56 14.09
C VAL A 173 -25.11 7.90 13.44
N SER A 174 -24.27 7.25 14.23
CA SER A 174 -23.18 6.42 13.72
C SER A 174 -23.58 4.95 13.66
N VAL A 175 -23.24 4.28 12.55
CA VAL A 175 -23.54 2.86 12.32
C VAL A 175 -22.28 2.16 11.84
N GLY A 176 -21.82 1.15 12.58
CA GLY A 176 -20.70 0.31 12.16
C GLY A 176 -21.01 -0.62 10.99
N ASP A 177 -19.98 -1.28 10.49
CA ASP A 177 -20.05 -2.15 9.30
C ASP A 177 -20.77 -3.49 9.57
N SER A 178 -20.91 -3.89 10.82
CA SER A 178 -21.43 -5.19 11.26
C SER A 178 -20.78 -6.37 10.51
N ALA A 179 -19.48 -6.31 10.26
CA ALA A 179 -18.69 -7.36 9.60
C ALA A 179 -17.88 -8.20 10.61
N ASP A 180 -17.46 -9.41 10.23
CA ASP A 180 -16.68 -10.28 11.11
C ASP A 180 -15.23 -9.78 11.22
N PHE A 181 -14.85 -9.28 12.39
CA PHE A 181 -13.50 -8.76 12.65
C PHE A 181 -12.39 -9.82 12.62
N ARG A 182 -12.67 -11.12 12.50
CA ARG A 182 -11.62 -12.16 12.52
C ARG A 182 -11.06 -12.47 11.13
N LYS A 183 -11.66 -11.94 10.07
CA LYS A 183 -11.32 -12.25 8.67
C LYS A 183 -11.63 -11.06 7.76
N ALA A 184 -11.07 -11.07 6.55
CA ALA A 184 -11.51 -10.14 5.50
C ALA A 184 -12.91 -10.57 5.02
N ASP A 185 -13.93 -10.04 5.68
CA ASP A 185 -15.33 -10.37 5.46
C ASP A 185 -15.94 -9.46 4.39
N PRO A 186 -16.35 -9.99 3.23
CA PRO A 186 -16.94 -9.20 2.15
C PRO A 186 -18.12 -8.31 2.57
N LEU A 187 -18.81 -8.62 3.69
CA LEU A 187 -19.87 -7.77 4.24
C LEU A 187 -19.38 -6.34 4.58
N ALA A 188 -18.10 -6.17 4.91
CA ALA A 188 -17.55 -4.84 5.20
C ALA A 188 -17.59 -3.90 3.98
N LEU A 189 -17.66 -4.43 2.76
CA LEU A 189 -17.75 -3.61 1.53
C LEU A 189 -19.04 -2.79 1.46
N ASP A 190 -20.08 -3.16 2.21
CA ASP A 190 -21.32 -2.38 2.31
C ASP A 190 -21.09 -1.01 2.95
N ALA A 191 -19.97 -0.82 3.67
CA ALA A 191 -19.54 0.50 4.14
C ALA A 191 -19.40 1.51 2.99
N LEU A 192 -19.03 1.04 1.79
CA LEU A 192 -18.88 1.85 0.58
C LEU A 192 -20.17 1.98 -0.24
N ASP A 193 -21.14 1.08 -0.05
CA ASP A 193 -22.41 1.10 -0.78
C ASP A 193 -23.38 2.12 -0.14
N PRO A 194 -23.78 3.19 -0.86
CA PRO A 194 -24.75 4.16 -0.34
C PRO A 194 -26.17 3.59 -0.17
N GLU A 195 -26.49 2.45 -0.80
CA GLU A 195 -27.79 1.79 -0.65
C GLU A 195 -27.89 0.93 0.63
N GLN A 196 -26.81 0.85 1.41
CA GLN A 196 -26.73 0.08 2.65
C GLN A 196 -26.58 0.98 3.88
N GLY A 197 -27.13 0.55 5.01
CA GLY A 197 -27.07 1.27 6.29
C GLY A 197 -25.81 1.04 7.12
N TYR A 198 -24.88 0.19 6.67
CA TYR A 198 -23.69 -0.23 7.41
C TYR A 198 -22.48 0.65 7.12
N GLY A 199 -21.66 0.93 8.12
CA GLY A 199 -20.45 1.74 7.99
C GLY A 199 -20.74 3.19 7.58
N LYS A 200 -21.75 3.81 8.22
CA LYS A 200 -22.31 5.12 7.85
C LYS A 200 -22.34 6.10 9.02
N LEU A 201 -22.20 7.39 8.68
CA LEU A 201 -22.71 8.49 9.48
C LEU A 201 -24.00 8.98 8.83
N LEU A 202 -25.10 8.91 9.58
CA LEU A 202 -26.44 9.27 9.11
C LEU A 202 -26.86 10.63 9.71
N HIS A 203 -27.61 11.40 8.94
CA HIS A 203 -28.29 12.62 9.38
C HIS A 203 -29.76 12.55 9.00
N VAL A 204 -30.64 12.48 9.99
CA VAL A 204 -32.06 12.13 9.82
C VAL A 204 -32.98 12.98 10.67
N TRP A 205 -34.26 13.03 10.31
CA TRP A 205 -35.33 13.50 11.17
C TRP A 205 -35.74 12.42 12.19
N PRO A 206 -36.35 12.79 13.33
CA PRO A 206 -36.88 11.83 14.31
C PRO A 206 -37.99 10.91 13.80
N ASP A 207 -38.47 11.08 12.56
CA ASP A 207 -39.39 10.18 11.87
C ASP A 207 -38.68 9.17 10.93
N GLY A 208 -37.35 9.20 10.88
CA GLY A 208 -36.53 8.26 10.10
C GLY A 208 -36.30 8.67 8.65
N ARG A 209 -36.77 9.83 8.20
CA ARG A 209 -36.41 10.39 6.88
C ARG A 209 -35.03 11.04 6.92
N GLY A 210 -34.30 10.95 5.81
CA GLY A 210 -33.09 11.75 5.61
C GLY A 210 -33.38 13.24 5.56
N VAL A 211 -32.39 14.06 5.92
CA VAL A 211 -32.49 15.53 5.80
C VAL A 211 -32.19 15.94 4.36
N ALA A 212 -32.90 16.95 3.85
CA ALA A 212 -32.84 17.33 2.43
C ALA A 212 -31.47 17.86 1.96
N ASN A 213 -30.61 18.29 2.89
CA ASN A 213 -29.24 18.73 2.61
C ASN A 213 -28.23 17.57 2.61
N ASN A 214 -28.66 16.32 2.83
CA ASN A 214 -27.79 15.18 2.68
C ASN A 214 -27.28 15.08 1.22
N PRO A 215 -26.01 14.70 1.04
CA PRO A 215 -25.33 14.69 -0.26
C PRO A 215 -26.02 13.86 -1.33
N LEU A 216 -26.72 12.79 -0.92
CA LEU A 216 -27.34 11.83 -1.82
C LEU A 216 -28.87 11.77 -1.65
N TYR A 217 -29.47 12.80 -1.05
CA TYR A 217 -30.91 12.85 -0.78
C TYR A 217 -31.76 12.74 -2.06
N ASP A 218 -32.77 11.86 -2.01
CA ASP A 218 -33.82 11.75 -3.01
C ASP A 218 -35.18 12.04 -2.37
N ALA A 219 -35.84 13.09 -2.83
CA ALA A 219 -37.16 13.50 -2.37
C ALA A 219 -38.25 12.45 -2.68
N ALA A 220 -38.06 11.60 -3.69
CA ALA A 220 -38.98 10.50 -4.01
C ALA A 220 -38.77 9.28 -3.10
N ALA A 221 -37.60 9.17 -2.47
CA ALA A 221 -37.24 8.08 -1.57
C ALA A 221 -36.58 8.61 -0.28
N PRO A 222 -37.27 9.45 0.52
CA PRO A 222 -36.66 10.13 1.65
C PRO A 222 -36.25 9.19 2.80
N THR A 223 -36.75 7.94 2.80
CA THR A 223 -36.42 6.90 3.78
C THR A 223 -35.41 5.89 3.27
N SER A 224 -34.83 6.04 2.07
CA SER A 224 -33.74 5.17 1.61
C SER A 224 -32.48 5.39 2.44
N TRP A 225 -31.60 4.39 2.51
CA TRP A 225 -30.31 4.53 3.18
C TRP A 225 -29.47 5.65 2.56
N ARG A 226 -29.48 5.72 1.23
CA ARG A 226 -28.84 6.79 0.47
C ARG A 226 -29.33 8.17 0.89
N SER A 227 -30.64 8.36 1.08
CA SER A 227 -31.19 9.66 1.51
C SER A 227 -30.83 10.04 2.94
N ARG A 228 -30.55 9.06 3.81
CA ARG A 228 -30.17 9.25 5.22
C ARG A 228 -28.66 9.49 5.40
N MET A 229 -27.86 9.10 4.41
CA MET A 229 -26.40 9.09 4.49
C MET A 229 -25.83 10.51 4.40
N TYR A 230 -25.01 10.86 5.40
CA TYR A 230 -24.14 12.03 5.33
C TYR A 230 -22.74 11.65 4.82
N ALA A 231 -22.19 10.52 5.28
CA ALA A 231 -20.89 9.98 4.85
C ALA A 231 -20.83 8.46 5.06
N GLY A 232 -19.82 7.79 4.48
CA GLY A 232 -19.63 6.34 4.59
C GLY A 232 -18.18 5.91 4.52
N GLY A 233 -17.95 4.61 4.38
CA GLY A 233 -16.62 4.02 4.46
C GLY A 233 -16.06 4.04 5.88
N LEU A 234 -16.92 3.83 6.89
CA LEU A 234 -16.54 3.73 8.31
C LEU A 234 -16.56 2.27 8.76
N ARG A 235 -15.72 1.91 9.73
CA ARG A 235 -15.68 0.56 10.32
C ARG A 235 -16.54 0.43 11.56
N SER A 236 -16.11 1.08 12.64
CA SER A 236 -16.76 1.10 13.95
C SER A 236 -16.69 2.54 14.50
N PRO A 237 -17.54 3.43 13.96
CA PRO A 237 -17.57 4.84 14.30
C PRO A 237 -18.17 5.05 15.70
N PHE A 238 -17.35 4.85 16.74
CA PHE A 238 -17.84 4.62 18.10
C PHE A 238 -18.47 5.86 18.74
N ARG A 239 -17.74 6.99 18.83
CA ARG A 239 -18.29 8.28 19.30
C ARG A 239 -17.92 9.42 18.36
N PHE A 240 -18.82 10.40 18.27
CA PHE A 240 -18.56 11.65 17.55
C PHE A 240 -19.18 12.85 18.29
N SER A 241 -18.77 14.04 17.89
CA SER A 241 -19.38 15.32 18.28
C SER A 241 -19.35 16.30 17.12
N MET A 242 -20.02 17.44 17.27
CA MET A 242 -19.94 18.52 16.28
C MET A 242 -18.81 19.49 16.63
N ASP A 243 -17.99 19.82 15.63
CA ASP A 243 -17.02 20.89 15.73
C ASP A 243 -17.76 22.22 15.96
N PRO A 244 -17.53 22.91 17.09
CA PRO A 244 -18.23 24.15 17.41
C PRO A 244 -17.86 25.32 16.48
N VAL A 245 -16.76 25.21 15.73
CA VAL A 245 -16.31 26.24 14.77
C VAL A 245 -16.90 26.01 13.39
N THR A 246 -16.85 24.75 12.91
CA THR A 246 -17.19 24.43 11.52
C THR A 246 -18.56 23.77 11.34
N GLY A 247 -19.15 23.24 12.41
CA GLY A 247 -20.36 22.42 12.37
C GLY A 247 -20.14 21.02 11.78
N ALA A 248 -18.91 20.66 11.43
CA ALA A 248 -18.60 19.34 10.89
C ALA A 248 -18.53 18.27 12.00
N PRO A 249 -18.99 17.03 11.75
CA PRO A 249 -18.77 15.93 12.68
C PRO A 249 -17.28 15.61 12.85
N ILE A 250 -16.82 15.48 14.10
CA ILE A 250 -15.52 14.92 14.47
C ILE A 250 -15.75 13.57 15.13
N LEU A 251 -15.19 12.52 14.55
CA LEU A 251 -15.58 11.14 14.81
C LEU A 251 -14.38 10.25 15.10
N GLY A 252 -14.45 9.42 16.14
CA GLY A 252 -13.52 8.31 16.32
C GLY A 252 -14.01 7.08 15.56
N ASP A 253 -13.14 6.49 14.74
CA ASP A 253 -13.40 5.23 14.04
C ASP A 253 -12.41 4.17 14.53
N VAL A 254 -12.93 3.13 15.17
CA VAL A 254 -12.08 2.07 15.74
C VAL A 254 -11.54 1.20 14.62
N GLY A 255 -10.21 1.11 14.61
CA GLY A 255 -9.40 0.34 13.67
C GLY A 255 -9.67 -1.15 13.65
N TRP A 256 -9.19 -1.82 12.62
CA TRP A 256 -9.23 -3.27 12.57
C TRP A 256 -8.03 -3.91 13.26
N ASN A 257 -6.87 -3.86 12.60
CA ASN A 257 -5.67 -4.57 13.02
C ASN A 257 -4.47 -3.63 13.14
N ASP A 258 -4.45 -2.51 12.40
CA ASP A 258 -3.26 -1.65 12.30
C ASP A 258 -3.50 -0.23 12.78
N ARG A 259 -4.67 0.40 12.59
CA ARG A 259 -4.82 1.86 12.78
C ARG A 259 -6.08 2.30 13.48
N GLU A 260 -5.92 3.20 14.45
CA GLU A 260 -6.99 3.98 15.05
C GLU A 260 -7.11 5.37 14.41
N GLU A 261 -8.32 5.91 14.32
CA GLU A 261 -8.58 7.16 13.57
C GLU A 261 -9.46 8.18 14.32
N ILE A 262 -9.09 9.47 14.21
CA ILE A 262 -10.02 10.59 14.35
C ILE A 262 -10.24 11.23 12.99
N ASN A 263 -11.50 11.41 12.62
CA ASN A 263 -11.95 11.91 11.32
C ASN A 263 -12.73 13.21 11.47
N ILE A 264 -12.46 14.22 10.62
CA ILE A 264 -13.37 15.35 10.40
C ILE A 264 -14.17 15.05 9.14
N VAL A 265 -15.47 14.87 9.29
CA VAL A 265 -16.33 14.29 8.25
C VAL A 265 -17.03 15.38 7.44
N ARG A 266 -16.97 15.27 6.11
CA ARG A 266 -17.60 16.18 5.13
C ARG A 266 -18.78 15.49 4.41
N PRO A 267 -19.74 16.24 3.85
CA PRO A 267 -20.87 15.65 3.14
C PRO A 267 -20.42 14.82 1.93
N GLY A 268 -20.90 13.59 1.83
CA GLY A 268 -20.66 12.67 0.71
C GLY A 268 -19.30 11.99 0.74
N GLN A 269 -18.52 12.23 1.80
CA GLN A 269 -17.17 11.71 1.93
C GLN A 269 -17.19 10.19 2.15
N SER A 270 -16.24 9.50 1.52
CA SER A 270 -15.89 8.12 1.86
C SER A 270 -14.58 8.13 2.66
N LEU A 271 -14.57 7.46 3.81
CA LEU A 271 -13.39 7.34 4.67
C LEU A 271 -12.59 6.05 4.38
N GLY A 272 -12.88 5.39 3.26
CA GLY A 272 -12.02 4.35 2.68
C GLY A 272 -12.20 2.93 3.23
N TRP A 273 -12.78 2.72 4.41
CA TRP A 273 -13.03 1.36 4.92
C TRP A 273 -14.00 0.57 4.00
N PRO A 274 -13.74 -0.71 3.70
CA PRO A 274 -12.65 -1.56 4.21
C PRO A 274 -11.39 -1.59 3.35
N CYS A 275 -11.40 -0.88 2.22
CA CYS A 275 -10.30 -0.87 1.27
C CYS A 275 -9.06 -0.16 1.81
N PHE A 276 -9.27 0.77 2.73
CA PHE A 276 -8.23 1.48 3.46
C PHE A 276 -8.48 1.42 4.96
N GLU A 277 -7.39 1.34 5.71
CA GLU A 277 -7.34 1.48 7.17
C GLU A 277 -6.29 2.58 7.44
N GLY A 278 -6.72 3.72 7.95
CA GLY A 278 -6.01 4.98 7.83
C GLY A 278 -5.82 5.36 6.36
N ASN A 279 -4.59 5.72 6.02
CA ASN A 279 -4.19 6.03 4.64
C ASN A 279 -3.59 4.83 3.88
N ARG A 280 -3.72 3.61 4.39
CA ARG A 280 -3.03 2.43 3.85
C ARG A 280 -4.02 1.45 3.24
N PRO A 281 -3.72 0.86 2.06
CA PRO A 281 -4.53 -0.23 1.52
C PRO A 281 -4.59 -1.38 2.53
N THR A 282 -5.79 -1.77 2.93
CA THR A 282 -5.99 -2.79 3.96
C THR A 282 -5.65 -4.17 3.38
N PRO A 283 -4.71 -4.93 3.99
CA PRO A 283 -4.41 -6.29 3.58
C PRO A 283 -5.67 -7.18 3.59
N GLY A 284 -5.81 -8.07 2.61
CA GLY A 284 -7.00 -8.91 2.45
C GLY A 284 -8.18 -8.22 1.75
N TYR A 285 -8.50 -6.97 2.08
CA TYR A 285 -9.61 -6.22 1.46
C TYR A 285 -9.23 -5.48 0.18
N SER A 286 -8.10 -4.75 0.17
CA SER A 286 -7.69 -3.88 -0.95
C SER A 286 -7.58 -4.59 -2.30
N GLY A 287 -7.36 -5.90 -2.31
CA GLY A 287 -7.33 -6.74 -3.51
C GLY A 287 -8.69 -7.31 -3.96
N MET A 288 -9.77 -7.02 -3.24
CA MET A 288 -11.13 -7.45 -3.59
C MET A 288 -11.70 -6.58 -4.72
N ALA A 289 -12.58 -7.17 -5.55
CA ALA A 289 -13.20 -6.45 -6.66
C ALA A 289 -13.97 -5.20 -6.21
N GLY A 290 -14.61 -5.23 -5.03
CA GLY A 290 -15.33 -4.09 -4.45
C GLY A 290 -14.44 -2.90 -4.06
N CYS A 291 -13.12 -3.09 -4.02
CA CYS A 291 -12.14 -2.02 -3.74
C CYS A 291 -11.57 -1.36 -4.99
N ALA A 292 -11.93 -1.84 -6.18
CA ALA A 292 -11.46 -1.24 -7.42
C ALA A 292 -11.98 0.20 -7.55
N GLY A 293 -11.06 1.17 -7.53
CA GLY A 293 -11.40 2.59 -7.61
C GLY A 293 -11.97 3.20 -6.33
N ALA A 294 -11.89 2.50 -5.19
CA ALA A 294 -12.31 3.04 -3.90
C ALA A 294 -11.54 4.32 -3.57
N THR A 295 -12.25 5.34 -3.12
CA THR A 295 -11.67 6.60 -2.65
C THR A 295 -11.35 6.51 -1.17
N ASN A 296 -10.27 7.17 -0.75
CA ASN A 296 -9.93 7.31 0.66
C ASN A 296 -9.82 8.79 1.03
N SER A 297 -10.32 9.14 2.20
CA SER A 297 -10.11 10.44 2.79
C SER A 297 -9.22 10.32 4.01
N ALA A 298 -8.15 11.09 4.04
CA ALA A 298 -7.20 11.01 5.14
C ALA A 298 -7.85 11.39 6.48
N PRO A 299 -7.63 10.60 7.54
CA PRO A 299 -8.05 10.98 8.88
C PRO A 299 -7.29 12.22 9.36
N LEU A 300 -7.90 12.96 10.29
CA LEU A 300 -7.24 14.08 10.98
C LEU A 300 -6.06 13.57 11.82
N ILE A 301 -6.24 12.42 12.47
CA ILE A 301 -5.24 11.73 13.29
C ILE A 301 -5.33 10.25 12.95
N ASP A 302 -4.21 9.62 12.61
CA ASP A 302 -4.05 8.16 12.64
C ASP A 302 -2.88 7.77 13.56
N TYR A 303 -3.05 6.70 14.35
CA TYR A 303 -1.93 6.06 15.04
C TYR A 303 -1.99 4.54 14.91
N GLN A 304 -0.80 3.93 14.94
CA GLN A 304 -0.69 2.48 14.86
C GLN A 304 -1.10 1.83 16.18
N HIS A 305 -1.80 0.70 16.09
CA HIS A 305 -2.07 -0.16 17.25
C HIS A 305 -0.78 -0.41 18.04
N GLY A 306 -0.78 -0.13 19.33
CA GLY A 306 0.42 -0.27 20.16
C GLY A 306 0.41 0.63 21.40
N PRO A 307 1.55 1.24 21.77
CA PRO A 307 1.66 1.99 23.03
C PRO A 307 0.69 3.15 23.18
N MET A 308 0.20 3.73 22.08
CA MET A 308 -0.80 4.80 22.12
C MET A 308 -2.23 4.28 22.32
N GLY A 309 -2.49 3.00 22.03
CA GLY A 309 -3.83 2.44 22.10
C GLY A 309 -4.18 1.55 20.91
N THR A 310 -5.35 0.94 21.01
CA THR A 310 -5.90 -0.01 20.02
C THR A 310 -7.44 0.01 20.03
N SER A 311 -8.06 1.07 20.57
CA SER A 311 -9.51 1.22 20.59
C SER A 311 -9.90 2.66 20.86
N ILE A 312 -9.88 3.50 19.82
CA ILE A 312 -10.14 4.93 19.95
C ILE A 312 -11.61 5.20 20.26
N THR A 313 -11.86 6.07 21.24
CA THR A 313 -13.23 6.37 21.66
C THR A 313 -13.85 7.51 20.86
N GLY A 314 -13.07 8.52 20.49
CA GLY A 314 -13.58 9.83 20.07
C GLY A 314 -13.88 10.75 21.28
N GLY A 315 -14.43 11.93 21.06
CA GLY A 315 -14.72 12.90 22.12
C GLY A 315 -15.22 14.25 21.60
N PHE A 316 -14.74 15.37 22.15
CA PHE A 316 -15.25 16.71 21.82
C PHE A 316 -14.23 17.85 21.91
N VAL A 317 -14.52 18.97 21.22
CA VAL A 317 -13.72 20.20 21.30
C VAL A 317 -14.10 20.99 22.55
N TYR A 318 -13.13 21.21 23.43
CA TYR A 318 -13.33 21.97 24.67
C TYR A 318 -13.51 23.46 24.39
N THR A 319 -14.68 24.00 24.73
CA THR A 319 -15.03 25.44 24.62
C THR A 319 -15.17 26.13 25.97
N GLY A 320 -15.03 25.39 27.07
CA GLY A 320 -15.18 25.91 28.43
C GLY A 320 -14.14 26.96 28.81
N THR A 321 -14.40 27.69 29.89
CA THR A 321 -13.53 28.77 30.36
C THR A 321 -12.79 28.45 31.66
N ARG A 322 -13.10 27.32 32.31
CA ARG A 322 -12.55 26.92 33.61
C ARG A 322 -11.11 26.42 33.53
N TYR A 323 -10.72 25.86 32.40
CA TYR A 323 -9.35 25.43 32.17
C TYR A 323 -8.50 26.61 31.68
N PRO A 324 -7.17 26.56 31.86
CA PRO A 324 -6.24 27.50 31.24
C PRO A 324 -6.50 27.71 29.74
N GLN A 325 -6.18 28.91 29.24
CA GLN A 325 -6.55 29.34 27.89
C GLN A 325 -6.01 28.41 26.79
N GLU A 326 -4.86 27.78 27.01
CA GLU A 326 -4.24 26.84 26.08
C GLU A 326 -5.06 25.58 25.80
N TYR A 327 -6.04 25.23 26.63
CA TYR A 327 -6.94 24.09 26.42
C TYR A 327 -8.17 24.44 25.59
N ARG A 328 -8.48 25.72 25.41
CA ARG A 328 -9.64 26.15 24.61
C ARG A 328 -9.42 25.84 23.13
N GLY A 329 -10.38 25.16 22.53
CA GLY A 329 -10.32 24.67 21.15
C GLY A 329 -9.50 23.40 20.98
N ARG A 330 -9.07 22.73 22.06
CA ARG A 330 -8.47 21.38 21.96
C ARG A 330 -9.58 20.32 21.90
N TYR A 331 -9.40 19.32 21.05
CA TYR A 331 -10.24 18.13 20.99
C TYR A 331 -9.74 17.11 22.02
N PHE A 332 -10.57 16.81 23.02
CA PHE A 332 -10.32 15.77 24.01
C PHE A 332 -10.94 14.48 23.53
N PHE A 333 -10.16 13.40 23.53
CA PHE A 333 -10.62 12.07 23.13
C PHE A 333 -9.93 10.99 23.96
N GLY A 334 -10.44 9.76 23.89
CA GLY A 334 -9.93 8.65 24.69
C GLY A 334 -9.51 7.45 23.84
N ASP A 335 -8.83 6.52 24.49
CA ASP A 335 -8.63 5.15 24.02
C ASP A 335 -8.95 4.18 25.15
N TYR A 336 -9.83 3.23 24.85
CA TYR A 336 -10.32 2.24 25.81
C TYR A 336 -9.22 1.28 26.25
N ALA A 337 -8.42 0.78 25.31
CA ALA A 337 -7.45 -0.28 25.58
C ALA A 337 -6.23 0.23 26.36
N SER A 338 -5.82 1.49 26.14
CA SER A 338 -4.68 2.09 26.86
C SER A 338 -5.07 2.79 28.17
N ASN A 339 -6.36 2.91 28.49
CA ASN A 339 -6.87 3.64 29.67
C ASN A 339 -6.38 5.09 29.71
N ARG A 340 -6.44 5.79 28.57
CA ARG A 340 -5.89 7.14 28.43
C ARG A 340 -6.86 8.12 27.77
N LEU A 341 -6.70 9.39 28.15
CA LEU A 341 -7.25 10.53 27.43
C LEU A 341 -6.12 11.27 26.73
N TYR A 342 -6.41 11.83 25.57
CA TYR A 342 -5.51 12.57 24.71
C TYR A 342 -6.11 13.94 24.39
N THR A 343 -5.26 14.88 24.00
CA THR A 343 -5.72 16.14 23.42
C THR A 343 -5.07 16.41 22.08
N SER A 344 -5.82 17.01 21.16
CA SER A 344 -5.28 17.51 19.90
C SER A 344 -5.87 18.88 19.57
N ARG A 345 -5.35 19.53 18.53
CA ARG A 345 -5.89 20.81 18.06
C ARG A 345 -5.81 20.88 16.54
N HIS A 346 -6.86 21.34 15.91
CA HIS A 346 -6.94 21.62 14.48
C HIS A 346 -7.38 23.07 14.21
N ASP A 347 -7.16 23.54 12.99
CA ASP A 347 -7.72 24.80 12.51
C ASP A 347 -9.08 24.62 11.81
N ALA A 348 -9.71 25.73 11.41
CA ALA A 348 -11.03 25.71 10.76
C ALA A 348 -11.07 24.99 9.41
N THR A 349 -9.92 24.74 8.77
CA THR A 349 -9.83 23.95 7.53
C THR A 349 -9.81 22.45 7.81
N GLY A 350 -9.58 22.05 9.06
CA GLY A 350 -9.38 20.67 9.46
C GLY A 350 -7.91 20.24 9.39
N LYS A 351 -6.96 21.18 9.40
CA LYS A 351 -5.54 20.86 9.49
C LYS A 351 -5.13 20.69 10.94
N LEU A 352 -4.44 19.60 11.26
CA LEU A 352 -3.87 19.36 12.58
C LEU A 352 -2.76 20.39 12.90
N LEU A 353 -2.93 21.11 14.01
CA LEU A 353 -1.97 22.07 14.56
C LEU A 353 -1.14 21.45 15.70
N THR A 354 -1.75 20.56 16.48
CA THR A 354 -1.08 19.85 17.58
C THR A 354 -1.67 18.44 17.66
N GLY A 355 -0.82 17.44 17.53
CA GLY A 355 -1.21 16.03 17.65
C GLY A 355 -1.33 15.55 19.10
N PRO A 356 -1.82 14.32 19.29
CA PRO A 356 -1.94 13.69 20.60
C PRO A 356 -0.59 13.47 21.29
N GLU A 357 -0.63 13.50 22.62
CA GLU A 357 0.53 13.21 23.47
C GLU A 357 0.89 11.72 23.41
N PRO A 358 2.16 11.31 23.20
CA PRO A 358 2.52 9.89 23.08
C PRO A 358 2.17 9.02 24.30
N ASN A 359 2.15 9.61 25.50
CA ASN A 359 1.87 8.93 26.76
C ASN A 359 0.45 9.22 27.30
N GLY A 360 -0.39 9.92 26.52
CA GLY A 360 -1.66 10.45 26.97
C GLY A 360 -1.53 11.75 27.78
N PHE A 361 -2.59 12.53 27.77
CA PHE A 361 -2.80 13.67 28.65
C PHE A 361 -3.19 13.21 30.07
N ILE A 362 -4.05 12.19 30.18
CA ILE A 362 -4.37 11.49 31.43
C ILE A 362 -4.15 10.00 31.21
N SER A 363 -3.64 9.30 32.23
CA SER A 363 -3.49 7.84 32.21
C SER A 363 -3.86 7.21 33.54
N GLY A 364 -4.41 6.00 33.52
CA GLY A 364 -4.70 5.20 34.72
C GLY A 364 -5.96 5.62 35.49
N GLU A 365 -6.80 6.48 34.90
CA GLU A 365 -8.05 6.99 35.51
C GLU A 365 -9.30 6.31 34.90
N GLY A 366 -9.24 4.98 34.77
CA GLY A 366 -10.31 4.17 34.18
C GLY A 366 -10.22 3.99 32.65
N ALA A 367 -11.19 3.27 32.07
CA ALA A 367 -11.27 3.02 30.64
C ALA A 367 -12.39 3.86 30.01
N PRO A 368 -12.06 4.94 29.27
CA PRO A 368 -13.06 5.85 28.72
C PRO A 368 -13.84 5.19 27.58
N VAL A 369 -15.18 5.28 27.61
CA VAL A 369 -16.06 4.79 26.52
C VAL A 369 -17.05 5.83 26.00
N ALA A 370 -17.17 6.98 26.68
CA ALA A 370 -17.87 8.17 26.21
C ALA A 370 -17.26 9.40 26.88
N ILE A 371 -17.07 10.50 26.14
CA ILE A 371 -16.46 11.73 26.65
C ILE A 371 -17.31 12.92 26.21
N ARG A 372 -17.76 13.74 27.17
CA ARG A 372 -18.67 14.85 26.95
C ARG A 372 -18.33 16.04 27.84
N PRO A 373 -18.74 17.27 27.46
CA PRO A 373 -18.70 18.39 28.38
C PRO A 373 -19.74 18.19 29.50
N GLY A 374 -19.35 18.45 30.74
CA GLY A 374 -20.28 18.66 31.83
C GLY A 374 -20.99 20.02 31.73
N PRO A 375 -22.04 20.26 32.53
CA PRO A 375 -22.84 21.49 32.46
C PRO A 375 -22.03 22.79 32.67
N ASN A 376 -20.90 22.69 33.36
CA ASN A 376 -20.00 23.81 33.63
C ASN A 376 -18.80 23.88 32.66
N GLY A 377 -18.81 23.05 31.62
CA GLY A 377 -17.78 22.94 30.59
C GLY A 377 -16.64 21.97 30.91
N ASP A 378 -16.56 21.40 32.12
CA ASP A 378 -15.53 20.43 32.48
C ASP A 378 -15.57 19.18 31.59
N VAL A 379 -14.44 18.51 31.41
CA VAL A 379 -14.36 17.25 30.65
C VAL A 379 -14.83 16.11 31.57
N VAL A 380 -15.85 15.37 31.13
CA VAL A 380 -16.40 14.22 31.84
C VAL A 380 -16.34 13.00 30.94
N TRP A 381 -15.99 11.83 31.49
CA TRP A 381 -16.01 10.58 30.75
C TRP A 381 -16.68 9.44 31.52
N ALA A 382 -17.30 8.52 30.79
CA ALA A 382 -17.77 7.25 31.31
C ALA A 382 -16.56 6.32 31.48
N ASP A 383 -16.30 5.87 32.70
CA ASP A 383 -15.36 4.81 33.00
C ASP A 383 -16.10 3.48 33.13
N ILE A 384 -15.99 2.66 32.08
CA ILE A 384 -16.68 1.38 32.06
C ILE A 384 -16.13 0.45 33.15
N LEU A 385 -14.86 0.52 33.53
CA LEU A 385 -14.28 -0.41 34.53
C LEU A 385 -14.94 -0.26 35.89
N SER A 386 -15.15 0.97 36.35
CA SER A 386 -15.82 1.23 37.64
C SER A 386 -17.34 1.32 37.54
N GLY A 387 -17.87 1.56 36.33
CA GLY A 387 -19.28 1.90 36.14
C GLY A 387 -19.61 3.34 36.54
N THR A 388 -18.64 4.16 36.94
CA THR A 388 -18.84 5.56 37.32
C THR A 388 -18.43 6.50 36.19
N MET A 389 -18.88 7.76 36.25
CA MET A 389 -18.25 8.80 35.42
C MET A 389 -17.07 9.40 36.17
N LYS A 390 -16.12 9.94 35.43
CA LYS A 390 -14.99 10.70 35.95
C LYS A 390 -15.10 12.13 35.43
N ARG A 391 -14.80 13.10 36.28
CA ARG A 391 -14.82 14.53 35.96
C ARG A 391 -13.45 15.13 36.20
N LEU A 392 -12.89 15.73 35.16
CA LEU A 392 -11.68 16.53 35.22
C LEU A 392 -12.02 17.96 35.61
N SER A 393 -11.33 18.53 36.58
CA SER A 393 -11.52 19.90 37.04
C SER A 393 -10.18 20.60 37.22
N TRP A 394 -10.14 21.91 36.96
CA TRP A 394 -8.96 22.74 37.23
C TRP A 394 -9.04 23.33 38.65
N VAL A 395 -8.04 23.05 39.48
CA VAL A 395 -7.98 23.48 40.89
C VAL A 395 -6.79 24.41 41.19
N GLY A 396 -5.97 24.74 40.19
CA GLY A 396 -4.96 25.80 40.30
C GLY A 396 -3.75 25.51 41.19
N GLY A 397 -3.65 24.31 41.78
CA GLY A 397 -2.43 23.82 42.43
C GLY A 397 -2.60 23.04 43.74
N ASN A 398 -3.78 23.06 44.38
CA ASN A 398 -4.05 22.22 45.56
C ASN A 398 -5.15 21.20 45.26
N ARG A 399 -4.77 19.93 45.06
CA ARG A 399 -5.70 18.84 44.76
C ARG A 399 -6.11 18.18 46.06
N ALA A 400 -7.41 18.08 46.31
CA ALA A 400 -7.89 17.44 47.53
C ALA A 400 -7.36 15.98 47.63
N PRO A 401 -7.12 15.49 48.85
CA PRO A 401 -6.66 14.12 49.09
C PRO A 401 -7.59 13.07 48.47
N VAL A 402 -7.09 11.87 48.20
CA VAL A 402 -7.90 10.73 47.79
C VAL A 402 -8.15 9.83 49.00
N ALA A 403 -9.28 10.04 49.70
CA ALA A 403 -9.71 9.22 50.82
C ALA A 403 -10.09 7.81 50.35
N ALA A 404 -9.31 6.81 50.76
CA ALA A 404 -9.50 5.40 50.38
C ALA A 404 -9.36 4.45 51.59
N PRO A 405 -10.06 4.70 52.70
CA PRO A 405 -9.92 3.89 53.91
C PRO A 405 -10.32 2.42 53.68
N GLU A 406 -9.57 1.52 54.31
CA GLU A 406 -9.88 0.10 54.40
C GLU A 406 -10.46 -0.25 55.77
N VAL A 407 -11.28 -1.29 55.82
CA VAL A 407 -11.83 -1.83 57.07
C VAL A 407 -11.78 -3.35 57.05
N VAL A 408 -11.33 -3.94 58.16
CA VAL A 408 -11.37 -5.38 58.41
C VAL A 408 -12.15 -5.61 59.69
N THR A 409 -13.16 -6.49 59.63
CA THR A 409 -13.93 -6.89 60.82
C THR A 409 -13.45 -8.24 61.33
N ASP A 410 -13.32 -8.36 62.65
CA ASP A 410 -13.25 -9.62 63.37
C ASP A 410 -14.64 -9.94 63.95
N PRO A 411 -15.40 -10.85 63.31
CA PRO A 411 -16.75 -11.19 63.75
C PRO A 411 -16.80 -11.77 65.17
N ALA A 412 -15.76 -12.46 65.61
CA ALA A 412 -15.74 -13.11 66.92
C ALA A 412 -15.69 -12.09 68.06
N THR A 413 -15.06 -10.94 67.84
CA THR A 413 -14.93 -9.88 68.84
C THR A 413 -15.78 -8.64 68.54
N ARG A 414 -16.37 -8.56 67.34
CA ARG A 414 -17.10 -7.40 66.79
C ARG A 414 -16.22 -6.15 66.71
N THR A 415 -14.94 -6.38 66.46
CA THR A 415 -13.94 -5.32 66.31
C THR A 415 -13.76 -5.02 64.83
N ALA A 416 -13.82 -3.76 64.45
CA ALA A 416 -13.44 -3.29 63.13
C ALA A 416 -12.12 -2.51 63.23
N THR A 417 -11.13 -2.95 62.47
CA THR A 417 -9.86 -2.26 62.28
C THR A 417 -9.96 -1.41 61.03
N PHE A 418 -9.78 -0.11 61.20
CA PHE A 418 -9.81 0.90 60.15
C PHE A 418 -8.40 1.36 59.82
N ASP A 419 -8.09 1.42 58.53
CA ASP A 419 -6.78 1.78 58.02
C ASP A 419 -6.92 2.78 56.87
N ALA A 420 -6.38 3.99 57.06
CA ALA A 420 -6.30 5.02 56.04
C ALA A 420 -4.92 5.15 55.40
N GLY A 421 -4.01 4.20 55.56
CA GLY A 421 -2.65 4.22 55.03
C GLY A 421 -2.56 4.26 53.50
N THR A 422 -3.63 3.87 52.81
CA THR A 422 -3.80 3.98 51.35
C THR A 422 -4.35 5.34 50.92
N THR A 423 -4.79 6.18 51.86
CA THR A 423 -5.21 7.55 51.58
C THR A 423 -3.98 8.39 51.26
N THR A 424 -4.00 9.07 50.11
CA THR A 424 -2.86 9.84 49.61
C THR A 424 -3.24 11.23 49.20
N ASP A 425 -2.30 12.15 49.34
CA ASP A 425 -2.38 13.47 48.75
C ASP A 425 -1.68 13.47 47.38
N PRO A 426 -2.34 13.90 46.29
CA PRO A 426 -1.73 13.94 44.97
C PRO A 426 -0.53 14.88 44.86
N ASP A 427 -0.47 15.93 45.68
CA ASP A 427 0.58 16.95 45.74
C ASP A 427 1.68 16.59 46.77
N GLY A 428 1.44 15.54 47.57
CA GLY A 428 2.38 15.02 48.56
C GLY A 428 2.28 15.72 49.92
N ASP A 429 1.20 16.46 50.15
CA ASP A 429 0.97 17.17 51.40
C ASP A 429 0.67 16.22 52.57
N ALA A 430 1.00 16.67 53.77
CA ALA A 430 0.68 15.94 54.99
C ALA A 430 -0.84 15.96 55.25
N LEU A 431 -1.38 14.82 55.67
CA LEU A 431 -2.82 14.63 55.89
C LEU A 431 -3.20 14.60 57.36
N THR A 432 -4.37 15.15 57.65
CA THR A 432 -5.08 14.97 58.92
C THR A 432 -6.28 14.05 58.71
N HIS A 433 -6.56 13.20 59.70
CA HIS A 433 -7.55 12.12 59.61
C HIS A 433 -8.70 12.36 60.60
N SER A 434 -9.92 12.01 60.22
CA SER A 434 -11.09 12.05 61.10
C SER A 434 -12.05 10.91 60.78
N TRP A 435 -12.46 10.18 61.80
CA TRP A 435 -13.41 9.07 61.74
C TRP A 435 -14.62 9.35 62.62
N ASP A 436 -15.79 9.03 62.10
CA ASP A 436 -17.05 8.87 62.83
C ASP A 436 -17.53 7.43 62.58
N PHE A 437 -17.60 6.61 63.63
CA PHE A 437 -17.92 5.18 63.52
C PHE A 437 -19.43 4.91 63.40
N GLY A 438 -20.28 5.94 63.45
CA GLY A 438 -21.72 5.79 63.25
C GLY A 438 -22.50 5.27 64.46
N ASP A 439 -21.82 5.01 65.58
CA ASP A 439 -22.40 4.69 66.89
C ASP A 439 -22.17 5.81 67.94
N GLY A 440 -21.63 6.95 67.49
CA GLY A 440 -21.29 8.11 68.31
C GLY A 440 -19.81 8.17 68.74
N ALA A 441 -19.01 7.14 68.49
CA ALA A 441 -17.56 7.17 68.71
C ALA A 441 -16.80 7.75 67.50
N THR A 442 -15.63 8.35 67.76
CA THR A 442 -14.80 9.01 66.74
C THR A 442 -13.30 8.74 66.97
N ALA A 443 -12.48 8.87 65.91
CA ALA A 443 -11.02 8.83 66.00
C ALA A 443 -10.37 9.85 65.05
N SER A 444 -9.08 10.17 65.25
CA SER A 444 -8.35 11.14 64.41
C SER A 444 -7.00 10.63 63.90
N THR A 445 -6.75 9.33 64.02
CA THR A 445 -5.53 8.65 63.58
C THR A 445 -5.75 7.98 62.23
N ALA A 446 -4.67 7.75 61.47
CA ALA A 446 -4.75 7.01 60.21
C ALA A 446 -5.20 5.55 60.43
N HIS A 447 -4.80 4.94 61.55
CA HIS A 447 -5.24 3.62 61.97
C HIS A 447 -6.09 3.73 63.24
N ALA A 448 -7.20 3.01 63.31
CA ALA A 448 -8.04 2.95 64.50
C ALA A 448 -8.73 1.58 64.63
N ASP A 449 -8.74 1.01 65.83
CA ASP A 449 -9.56 -0.15 66.15
C ASP A 449 -10.81 0.31 66.90
N HIS A 450 -11.98 -0.19 66.51
CA HIS A 450 -13.24 0.12 67.18
C HIS A 450 -14.08 -1.13 67.38
N GLN A 451 -14.53 -1.35 68.62
CA GLN A 451 -15.35 -2.50 68.98
C GLN A 451 -16.82 -2.08 69.09
N TYR A 452 -17.69 -2.75 68.33
CA TYR A 452 -19.13 -2.47 68.34
C TYR A 452 -19.88 -3.33 69.36
N ALA A 453 -20.87 -2.72 70.03
CA ALA A 453 -21.66 -3.39 71.07
C ALA A 453 -22.77 -4.29 70.50
N GLY A 454 -23.24 -4.01 69.28
CA GLY A 454 -24.32 -4.75 68.60
C GLY A 454 -23.95 -5.11 67.17
N ASP A 455 -24.76 -6.00 66.58
CA ASP A 455 -24.44 -6.68 65.31
C ASP A 455 -24.94 -5.92 64.07
N GLY A 456 -25.66 -4.81 64.29
CA GLY A 456 -26.30 -4.02 63.23
C GLY A 456 -25.30 -3.34 62.29
N PRO A 457 -25.76 -2.90 61.10
CA PRO A 457 -24.93 -2.10 60.21
C PRO A 457 -24.64 -0.73 60.81
N TYR A 458 -23.37 -0.32 60.82
CA TYR A 458 -22.95 1.03 61.19
C TYR A 458 -22.43 1.79 59.97
N THR A 459 -22.83 3.05 59.81
CA THR A 459 -22.34 3.92 58.73
C THR A 459 -21.14 4.71 59.25
N VAL A 460 -19.95 4.33 58.80
CA VAL A 460 -18.69 4.97 59.18
C VAL A 460 -18.34 6.06 58.17
N ARG A 461 -17.96 7.24 58.65
CA ARG A 461 -17.54 8.37 57.82
C ARG A 461 -16.09 8.72 58.12
N TYR A 462 -15.24 8.67 57.10
CA TYR A 462 -13.83 9.02 57.18
C TYR A 462 -13.54 10.28 56.37
N THR A 463 -12.79 11.23 56.92
CA THR A 463 -12.38 12.46 56.23
C THR A 463 -10.87 12.64 56.32
N ALA A 464 -10.23 12.91 55.18
CA ALA A 464 -8.84 13.32 55.07
C ALA A 464 -8.77 14.78 54.66
N THR A 465 -7.93 15.59 55.32
CA THR A 465 -7.72 17.01 54.98
C THR A 465 -6.23 17.30 54.85
N ASP A 466 -5.83 17.95 53.75
CA ASP A 466 -4.45 18.39 53.51
C ASP A 466 -4.07 19.64 54.32
N SER A 467 -2.80 20.03 54.24
CA SER A 467 -2.26 21.18 54.96
C SER A 467 -2.75 22.54 54.45
N LEU A 468 -3.32 22.59 53.25
CA LEU A 468 -3.87 23.76 52.58
C LEU A 468 -5.40 23.86 52.71
N GLY A 469 -6.02 22.91 53.40
CA GLY A 469 -7.43 22.87 53.77
C GLY A 469 -8.37 22.19 52.77
N ALA A 470 -7.88 21.54 51.71
CA ALA A 470 -8.76 20.71 50.87
C ALA A 470 -8.95 19.33 51.51
N ALA A 471 -10.17 18.79 51.37
CA ALA A 471 -10.58 17.60 52.08
C ALA A 471 -11.39 16.65 51.19
N SER A 472 -11.30 15.36 51.48
CA SER A 472 -12.17 14.34 50.90
C SER A 472 -12.73 13.41 51.97
N THR A 473 -13.94 12.90 51.72
CA THR A 473 -14.65 12.03 52.65
C THR A 473 -15.03 10.71 51.97
N ALA A 474 -14.81 9.60 52.67
CA ALA A 474 -15.31 8.28 52.32
C ALA A 474 -16.37 7.82 53.33
N VAL A 475 -17.36 7.04 52.86
CA VAL A 475 -18.41 6.45 53.70
C VAL A 475 -18.37 4.94 53.53
N LEU A 476 -18.33 4.21 54.64
CA LEU A 476 -18.28 2.75 54.71
C LEU A 476 -19.50 2.25 55.49
N THR A 477 -19.98 1.05 55.18
CA THR A 477 -20.93 0.32 56.04
C THR A 477 -20.21 -0.85 56.68
N VAL A 478 -20.27 -0.93 58.01
CA VAL A 478 -19.61 -1.99 58.78
C VAL A 478 -20.65 -2.91 59.39
N HIS A 479 -20.50 -4.22 59.15
CA HIS A 479 -21.27 -5.29 59.77
C HIS A 479 -20.35 -6.06 60.73
N PRO A 480 -20.30 -5.71 62.02
CA PRO A 480 -19.21 -6.17 62.90
C PRO A 480 -19.19 -7.67 63.16
N ALA A 481 -20.30 -8.37 62.96
CA ALA A 481 -20.47 -9.79 63.25
C ALA A 481 -20.55 -10.70 61.99
N ASN A 482 -20.33 -10.15 60.79
CA ASN A 482 -20.52 -10.90 59.53
C ASN A 482 -19.21 -11.53 59.05
N HIS A 483 -19.20 -12.83 58.76
CA HIS A 483 -18.03 -13.49 58.19
C HIS A 483 -17.92 -13.24 56.68
N THR A 484 -16.70 -13.30 56.15
CA THR A 484 -16.53 -13.34 54.69
C THR A 484 -16.84 -14.76 54.22
N PRO A 485 -17.66 -14.94 53.18
CA PRO A 485 -17.94 -16.27 52.66
C PRO A 485 -16.68 -17.01 52.23
N THR A 486 -16.71 -18.34 52.36
CA THR A 486 -15.67 -19.25 51.87
C THR A 486 -16.07 -19.83 50.52
N LEU A 487 -15.14 -19.89 49.56
CA LEU A 487 -15.39 -20.44 48.22
C LEU A 487 -14.31 -21.45 47.85
N THR A 488 -14.75 -22.65 47.44
CA THR A 488 -13.88 -23.70 46.90
C THR A 488 -14.10 -23.84 45.41
N LEU A 489 -13.07 -23.55 44.62
CA LEU A 489 -13.07 -23.69 43.18
C LEU A 489 -12.41 -25.02 42.76
N ARG A 490 -13.07 -25.81 41.91
CA ARG A 490 -12.54 -27.03 41.30
C ARG A 490 -12.29 -26.79 39.82
N THR A 491 -11.03 -26.92 39.42
CA THR A 491 -10.55 -26.59 38.08
C THR A 491 -10.03 -27.80 37.31
N PRO A 492 -9.95 -27.73 35.97
CA PRO A 492 -9.08 -28.61 35.21
C PRO A 492 -7.62 -28.54 35.70
N PRO A 493 -6.78 -29.54 35.35
CA PRO A 493 -5.35 -29.49 35.64
C PRO A 493 -4.70 -28.20 35.14
N ALA A 494 -3.73 -27.69 35.90
CA ALA A 494 -2.97 -26.52 35.50
C ALA A 494 -2.31 -26.72 34.13
N GLY A 495 -2.38 -25.70 33.27
CA GLY A 495 -1.82 -25.75 31.91
C GLY A 495 -2.70 -26.45 30.86
N THR A 496 -3.93 -26.85 31.20
CA THR A 496 -4.89 -27.37 30.20
C THR A 496 -5.16 -26.30 29.13
N GLN A 497 -5.06 -26.70 27.86
CA GLN A 497 -5.33 -25.86 26.69
C GLN A 497 -6.54 -26.40 25.92
N PHE A 498 -7.28 -25.52 25.26
CA PHE A 498 -8.53 -25.86 24.57
C PHE A 498 -8.47 -25.53 23.08
N ALA A 499 -8.91 -26.48 22.25
CA ALA A 499 -9.30 -26.23 20.88
C ALA A 499 -10.71 -25.64 20.82
N VAL A 500 -11.06 -25.01 19.70
CA VAL A 500 -12.42 -24.52 19.44
C VAL A 500 -13.41 -25.69 19.54
N GLY A 501 -14.43 -25.51 20.36
CA GLY A 501 -15.46 -26.51 20.63
C GLY A 501 -15.19 -27.43 21.84
N ASP A 502 -13.96 -27.48 22.37
CA ASP A 502 -13.67 -28.24 23.59
C ASP A 502 -14.50 -27.70 24.77
N ARG A 503 -14.97 -28.58 25.67
CA ARG A 503 -15.80 -28.16 26.82
C ARG A 503 -14.93 -27.65 27.96
N VAL A 504 -15.13 -26.39 28.35
CA VAL A 504 -14.52 -25.81 29.56
C VAL A 504 -15.45 -26.08 30.75
N ARG A 505 -15.02 -26.96 31.65
CA ARG A 505 -15.80 -27.41 32.82
C ARG A 505 -15.14 -27.02 34.13
N LEU A 506 -15.89 -26.31 34.97
CA LEU A 506 -15.48 -25.87 36.30
C LEU A 506 -16.65 -26.10 37.28
N SER A 507 -16.34 -26.24 38.56
CA SER A 507 -17.36 -26.17 39.60
C SER A 507 -16.88 -25.40 40.81
N ALA A 508 -17.82 -24.77 41.52
CA ALA A 508 -17.54 -24.02 42.72
C ALA A 508 -18.64 -24.26 43.75
N THR A 509 -18.25 -24.32 45.02
CA THR A 509 -19.14 -24.36 46.18
C THR A 509 -18.77 -23.21 47.11
N ALA A 510 -19.76 -22.49 47.60
CA ALA A 510 -19.56 -21.40 48.54
C ALA A 510 -20.43 -21.58 49.80
N THR A 511 -19.84 -21.28 50.94
CA THR A 511 -20.49 -21.36 52.26
C THR A 511 -20.14 -20.15 53.10
N ASP A 512 -21.12 -19.67 53.83
CA ASP A 512 -20.98 -18.62 54.83
C ASP A 512 -21.45 -19.13 56.21
N ALA A 513 -20.88 -18.60 57.29
CA ALA A 513 -21.17 -19.06 58.64
C ALA A 513 -22.59 -18.67 59.10
N GLU A 514 -23.08 -17.51 58.67
CA GLU A 514 -24.39 -16.98 59.02
C GLU A 514 -25.47 -17.46 58.05
N ASP A 515 -25.15 -17.52 56.75
CA ASP A 515 -26.11 -17.79 55.67
C ASP A 515 -26.10 -19.25 55.16
N GLY A 516 -25.14 -20.07 55.58
CA GLY A 516 -25.01 -21.45 55.12
C GLY A 516 -24.55 -21.55 53.66
N GLN A 517 -25.21 -22.37 52.84
CA GLN A 517 -24.79 -22.56 51.45
C GLN A 517 -25.22 -21.39 50.55
N LEU A 518 -24.26 -20.76 49.88
CA LEU A 518 -24.51 -19.62 49.00
C LEU A 518 -24.61 -20.03 47.54
N GLY A 519 -25.38 -19.24 46.77
CA GLY A 519 -25.41 -19.31 45.32
C GLY A 519 -24.12 -18.80 44.70
N VAL A 520 -23.66 -19.48 43.65
CA VAL A 520 -22.49 -19.04 42.86
C VAL A 520 -22.96 -18.40 41.56
N THR A 521 -22.34 -17.28 41.21
CA THR A 521 -22.44 -16.66 39.88
C THR A 521 -21.08 -16.67 39.21
N TRP A 522 -21.04 -17.14 37.97
CA TRP A 522 -19.88 -17.13 37.10
C TRP A 522 -19.93 -15.91 36.20
N SER A 523 -18.80 -15.23 36.03
CA SER A 523 -18.59 -14.23 34.98
C SER A 523 -17.42 -14.64 34.10
N THR A 524 -17.54 -14.39 32.80
CA THR A 524 -16.44 -14.56 31.85
C THR A 524 -15.82 -13.20 31.53
N THR A 525 -14.51 -13.16 31.34
CA THR A 525 -13.81 -11.98 30.84
C THR A 525 -12.77 -12.45 29.85
N LEU A 526 -12.93 -12.10 28.57
CA LEU A 526 -11.90 -12.31 27.58
C LEU A 526 -10.77 -11.32 27.84
N VAL A 527 -9.55 -11.82 28.01
CA VAL A 527 -8.36 -10.99 28.11
C VAL A 527 -7.64 -11.08 26.77
N HIS A 528 -7.41 -9.93 26.16
CA HIS A 528 -6.72 -9.81 24.89
C HIS A 528 -5.46 -8.97 25.08
N CYS A 529 -4.33 -9.50 24.63
CA CYS A 529 -3.03 -8.85 24.80
C CYS A 529 -2.38 -8.59 23.44
N SER A 530 -2.10 -7.33 23.12
CA SER A 530 -1.40 -6.91 21.89
C SER A 530 -0.33 -5.87 22.20
N GLY A 531 0.83 -5.97 21.53
CA GLY A 531 1.93 -5.00 21.67
C GLY A 531 2.49 -4.84 23.09
N GLY A 532 2.31 -5.85 23.97
CA GLY A 532 2.71 -5.78 25.38
C GLY A 532 1.66 -5.20 26.33
N TYR A 533 0.47 -4.86 25.84
CA TYR A 533 -0.65 -4.33 26.62
C TYR A 533 -1.81 -5.32 26.60
N CYS A 534 -2.47 -5.49 27.74
CA CYS A 534 -3.65 -6.34 27.86
C CYS A 534 -4.86 -5.50 28.24
N HIS A 535 -5.98 -5.73 27.57
CA HIS A 535 -7.29 -5.21 27.97
C HIS A 535 -8.30 -6.34 28.10
N ARG A 536 -9.47 -6.00 28.64
CA ARG A 536 -10.48 -6.97 29.05
C ARG A 536 -11.76 -6.72 28.26
N HIS A 537 -12.44 -7.79 27.84
CA HIS A 537 -13.79 -7.77 27.31
C HIS A 537 -14.70 -8.53 28.28
N PRO A 538 -15.54 -7.84 29.04
CA PRO A 538 -16.52 -8.45 29.93
C PRO A 538 -17.51 -9.28 29.11
N GLY A 539 -17.65 -10.55 29.46
CA GLY A 539 -18.55 -11.50 28.81
C GLY A 539 -19.82 -11.75 29.60
N SER A 540 -20.47 -12.87 29.31
CA SER A 540 -21.72 -13.27 29.95
C SER A 540 -21.53 -13.71 31.40
N SER A 541 -22.61 -13.59 32.18
CA SER A 541 -22.71 -14.15 33.52
C SER A 541 -23.74 -15.29 33.56
N THR A 542 -23.48 -16.35 34.32
CA THR A 542 -24.42 -17.45 34.56
C THR A 542 -24.41 -17.86 36.03
N SER A 543 -25.54 -18.30 36.56
CA SER A 543 -25.63 -18.75 37.96
C SER A 543 -25.68 -20.27 38.05
N GLY A 544 -25.13 -20.83 39.12
CA GLY A 544 -25.11 -22.26 39.40
C GLY A 544 -23.76 -22.76 39.89
N ALA A 545 -23.74 -23.95 40.48
CA ALA A 545 -22.53 -24.56 41.03
C ALA A 545 -21.52 -25.01 39.94
N THR A 546 -21.93 -25.07 38.68
CA THR A 546 -21.10 -25.54 37.56
C THR A 546 -21.08 -24.53 36.42
N TYR A 547 -19.92 -24.42 35.77
CA TYR A 547 -19.75 -23.77 34.48
C TYR A 547 -19.39 -24.84 33.45
N ASP A 548 -20.15 -24.91 32.35
CA ASP A 548 -19.91 -25.87 31.27
C ASP A 548 -20.30 -25.26 29.92
N GLN A 549 -19.33 -24.66 29.24
CA GLN A 549 -19.51 -23.99 27.95
C GLN A 549 -18.42 -24.44 26.95
N PRO A 550 -18.71 -24.44 25.63
CA PRO A 550 -17.67 -24.70 24.64
C PRO A 550 -16.66 -23.55 24.62
N PHE A 551 -15.39 -23.88 24.40
CA PHE A 551 -14.35 -22.89 24.12
C PHE A 551 -14.59 -22.30 22.73
N VAL A 552 -14.63 -20.98 22.64
CA VAL A 552 -14.82 -20.25 21.38
C VAL A 552 -13.49 -19.63 20.99
N ASP A 553 -13.24 -19.49 19.70
CA ASP A 553 -12.05 -18.78 19.25
C ASP A 553 -12.13 -17.29 19.60
N HIS A 554 -11.05 -16.77 20.17
CA HIS A 554 -10.90 -15.38 20.53
C HIS A 554 -9.59 -14.79 19.98
N GLY A 555 -8.95 -15.45 19.01
CA GLY A 555 -7.69 -15.00 18.41
C GLY A 555 -6.45 -15.44 19.20
N ASP A 556 -5.28 -15.01 18.73
CA ASP A 556 -4.00 -15.31 19.35
C ASP A 556 -3.67 -14.39 20.53
N ASN A 557 -2.86 -14.89 21.45
CA ASN A 557 -2.48 -14.18 22.68
C ASN A 557 -3.69 -13.73 23.54
N THR A 558 -4.75 -14.53 23.53
CA THR A 558 -5.95 -14.34 24.34
C THR A 558 -6.16 -15.47 25.34
N TYR A 559 -6.97 -15.22 26.38
CA TYR A 559 -7.48 -16.24 27.29
C TYR A 559 -8.79 -15.79 27.92
N LEU A 560 -9.62 -16.75 28.35
CA LEU A 560 -10.84 -16.45 29.12
C LEU A 560 -10.51 -16.54 30.61
N LEU A 561 -10.74 -15.45 31.34
CA LEU A 561 -10.77 -15.44 32.80
C LEU A 561 -12.19 -15.77 33.26
N LEU A 562 -12.33 -16.88 34.01
CA LEU A 562 -13.59 -17.39 34.51
C LEU A 562 -13.63 -17.18 36.03
N THR A 563 -14.50 -16.30 36.49
CA THR A 563 -14.57 -15.88 37.89
C THR A 563 -15.87 -16.39 38.52
N ALA A 564 -15.75 -17.26 39.53
CA ALA A 564 -16.85 -17.63 40.40
C ALA A 564 -16.95 -16.62 41.54
N THR A 565 -18.15 -16.09 41.80
CA THR A 565 -18.43 -15.15 42.88
C THR A 565 -19.62 -15.64 43.70
N ALA A 566 -19.49 -15.57 45.02
CA ALA A 566 -20.59 -15.77 45.95
C ALA A 566 -20.73 -14.53 46.84
N ARG A 567 -21.97 -14.18 47.17
CA ARG A 567 -22.32 -13.02 47.98
C ARG A 567 -23.32 -13.44 49.04
N ASP A 568 -23.08 -13.01 50.27
CA ASP A 568 -23.95 -13.27 51.42
C ASP A 568 -25.12 -12.24 51.48
N ALA A 569 -25.97 -12.35 52.50
CA ALA A 569 -27.15 -11.51 52.68
C ALA A 569 -26.81 -10.06 53.06
N THR A 570 -25.67 -9.81 53.71
CA THR A 570 -25.22 -8.46 54.10
C THR A 570 -24.44 -7.76 53.00
N GLY A 571 -23.97 -8.54 52.03
CA GLY A 571 -23.30 -8.11 50.84
C GLY A 571 -21.79 -8.36 50.79
N ALA A 572 -21.20 -9.02 51.78
CA ALA A 572 -19.82 -9.48 51.68
C ALA A 572 -19.72 -10.53 50.56
N SER A 573 -18.61 -10.48 49.82
CA SER A 573 -18.44 -11.28 48.60
C SER A 573 -17.07 -11.94 48.59
N VAL A 574 -17.02 -13.15 48.05
CA VAL A 574 -15.78 -13.87 47.76
C VAL A 574 -15.77 -14.27 46.30
N SER A 575 -14.59 -14.20 45.68
CA SER A 575 -14.42 -14.61 44.28
C SER A 575 -13.15 -15.43 44.11
N ALA A 576 -13.18 -16.38 43.18
CA ALA A 576 -11.99 -17.08 42.69
C ALA A 576 -12.02 -17.15 41.17
N SER A 577 -10.85 -17.03 40.53
CA SER A 577 -10.73 -17.02 39.07
C SER A 577 -9.82 -18.12 38.54
N TRP A 578 -10.10 -18.58 37.32
CA TRP A 578 -9.26 -19.54 36.59
C TRP A 578 -9.15 -19.14 35.11
N GLU A 579 -8.01 -19.44 34.48
CA GLU A 579 -7.72 -19.08 33.08
C GLU A 579 -7.92 -20.28 32.13
N ALA A 580 -8.80 -20.12 31.14
CA ALA A 580 -8.89 -21.04 30.01
C ALA A 580 -8.04 -20.51 28.85
N ARG A 581 -6.97 -21.24 28.50
CA ARG A 581 -6.03 -20.84 27.44
C ARG A 581 -6.26 -21.59 26.13
N PRO A 582 -6.09 -20.95 24.96
CA PRO A 582 -6.22 -21.61 23.68
C PRO A 582 -5.07 -22.59 23.43
N LYS A 583 -5.37 -23.67 22.71
CA LYS A 583 -4.38 -24.59 22.16
C LYS A 583 -3.91 -24.02 20.83
N LEU A 584 -2.70 -23.49 20.78
CA LEU A 584 -2.16 -22.79 19.61
C LEU A 584 -1.26 -23.70 18.75
N ARG A 585 -1.29 -23.49 17.44
CA ARG A 585 -0.37 -24.06 16.44
C ARG A 585 0.12 -22.97 15.49
N THR A 586 1.26 -23.17 14.86
CA THR A 586 1.84 -22.18 13.95
C THR A 586 1.36 -22.42 12.52
N LEU A 587 0.79 -21.40 11.90
CA LEU A 587 0.58 -21.35 10.45
C LEU A 587 1.66 -20.49 9.83
N SER A 588 2.36 -21.01 8.81
CA SER A 588 3.38 -20.29 8.05
C SER A 588 3.11 -20.35 6.56
N VAL A 589 3.56 -19.32 5.85
CA VAL A 589 3.48 -19.22 4.39
C VAL A 589 4.88 -18.99 3.84
N THR A 590 5.26 -19.81 2.88
CA THR A 590 6.49 -19.66 2.08
C THR A 590 6.12 -19.37 0.63
N SER A 591 7.02 -18.78 -0.13
CA SER A 591 6.77 -18.50 -1.55
C SER A 591 8.05 -18.56 -2.38
N THR A 592 7.91 -18.87 -3.68
CA THR A 592 9.02 -18.84 -4.65
C THR A 592 9.48 -17.43 -5.01
N ALA A 593 8.66 -16.41 -4.74
CA ALA A 593 9.00 -15.00 -4.92
C ALA A 593 8.63 -14.20 -3.66
N GLN A 594 9.32 -13.08 -3.42
CA GLN A 594 8.91 -12.17 -2.35
C GLN A 594 7.53 -11.60 -2.66
N THR A 595 6.60 -11.79 -1.74
CA THR A 595 5.21 -11.33 -1.87
C THR A 595 4.70 -10.89 -0.51
N PRO A 596 3.83 -9.86 -0.45
CA PRO A 596 2.98 -9.66 0.72
C PRO A 596 2.15 -10.93 0.98
N VAL A 597 2.16 -11.35 2.24
CA VAL A 597 1.34 -12.44 2.76
C VAL A 597 0.39 -11.85 3.79
N THR A 598 -0.82 -12.36 3.84
CA THR A 598 -1.82 -11.97 4.82
C THR A 598 -2.40 -13.21 5.49
N ILE A 599 -2.30 -13.30 6.82
CA ILE A 599 -2.91 -14.34 7.67
C ILE A 599 -3.85 -13.64 8.67
N ASN A 600 -5.10 -14.08 8.76
CA ASN A 600 -6.16 -13.41 9.53
C ASN A 600 -6.18 -11.89 9.33
N SER A 601 -5.91 -11.50 8.07
CA SER A 601 -5.90 -10.12 7.63
C SER A 601 -4.77 -9.25 8.20
N THR A 602 -3.80 -9.87 8.85
CA THR A 602 -2.54 -9.26 9.29
C THR A 602 -1.47 -9.53 8.25
N ALA A 603 -0.68 -8.51 7.91
CA ALA A 603 0.44 -8.62 6.98
C ALA A 603 1.63 -9.38 7.61
N THR A 604 1.53 -10.71 7.65
CA THR A 604 2.54 -11.60 8.22
C THR A 604 2.66 -12.88 7.40
N SER A 605 3.85 -13.48 7.41
CA SER A 605 4.11 -14.80 6.83
C SER A 605 3.99 -15.94 7.85
N ALA A 606 3.82 -15.65 9.14
CA ALA A 606 3.58 -16.64 10.17
C ALA A 606 2.72 -16.09 11.32
N GLN A 607 1.83 -16.92 11.86
CA GLN A 607 0.98 -16.57 13.00
C GLN A 607 0.64 -17.81 13.85
N SER A 608 0.48 -17.62 15.16
CA SER A 608 -0.11 -18.63 16.04
C SER A 608 -1.63 -18.62 15.88
N VAL A 609 -2.26 -19.79 15.79
CA VAL A 609 -3.71 -19.90 15.56
C VAL A 609 -4.28 -20.99 16.46
N THR A 610 -5.44 -20.75 17.07
CA THR A 610 -6.16 -21.72 17.90
C THR A 610 -6.57 -22.94 17.07
N VAL A 611 -6.30 -24.15 17.56
CA VAL A 611 -6.75 -25.40 16.93
C VAL A 611 -8.27 -25.38 16.78
N GLY A 612 -8.78 -25.71 15.60
CA GLY A 612 -10.20 -25.67 15.26
C GLY A 612 -10.72 -24.29 14.81
N ALA A 613 -9.93 -23.23 14.93
CA ALA A 613 -10.31 -21.91 14.43
C ALA A 613 -10.28 -21.85 12.90
N ALA A 614 -11.17 -21.05 12.32
CA ALA A 614 -11.11 -20.72 10.90
C ALA A 614 -10.05 -19.61 10.70
N VAL A 615 -9.04 -19.87 9.87
CA VAL A 615 -7.98 -18.92 9.54
C VAL A 615 -8.04 -18.55 8.07
N SER A 616 -8.00 -17.24 7.78
CA SER A 616 -7.93 -16.73 6.42
C SER A 616 -6.47 -16.53 6.00
N VAL A 617 -6.15 -16.94 4.77
CA VAL A 617 -4.82 -16.77 4.18
C VAL A 617 -4.98 -16.22 2.77
N SER A 618 -4.20 -15.20 2.45
CA SER A 618 -4.07 -14.72 1.08
C SER A 618 -2.66 -14.24 0.78
N VAL A 619 -2.33 -14.23 -0.50
CA VAL A 619 -1.09 -13.66 -1.04
C VAL A 619 -1.43 -12.71 -2.18
N ALA A 620 -0.55 -11.76 -2.48
CA ALA A 620 -0.75 -10.81 -3.57
C ALA A 620 -0.94 -11.50 -4.94
N ALA A 621 -1.52 -10.81 -5.92
CA ALA A 621 -1.63 -11.38 -7.28
C ALA A 621 -0.27 -11.36 -8.01
N THR A 622 0.56 -10.38 -7.67
CA THR A 622 1.89 -10.14 -8.24
C THR A 622 2.88 -10.02 -7.09
N SER A 623 4.08 -10.56 -7.28
CA SER A 623 5.19 -10.42 -6.33
C SER A 623 5.60 -8.97 -6.13
N SER A 624 6.34 -8.71 -5.06
CA SER A 624 6.81 -7.37 -4.68
C SER A 624 7.68 -6.68 -5.74
N ASP A 625 8.27 -7.44 -6.66
CA ASP A 625 9.07 -6.92 -7.77
C ASP A 625 8.25 -6.55 -9.02
N GLY A 626 6.93 -6.78 -8.98
CA GLY A 626 5.99 -6.44 -10.05
C GLY A 626 6.01 -7.37 -11.26
N VAL A 627 6.78 -8.47 -11.25
CA VAL A 627 6.97 -9.33 -12.44
C VAL A 627 6.33 -10.70 -12.29
N ALA A 628 6.67 -11.43 -11.24
CA ALA A 628 6.13 -12.78 -11.05
C ALA A 628 4.66 -12.67 -10.62
N SER A 629 3.80 -13.51 -11.18
CA SER A 629 2.39 -13.55 -10.79
C SER A 629 2.06 -14.88 -10.13
N PHE A 630 1.12 -14.83 -9.19
CA PHE A 630 0.66 -16.00 -8.46
C PHE A 630 0.16 -17.04 -9.47
N GLU A 631 0.74 -18.23 -9.40
CA GLU A 631 0.36 -19.35 -10.25
C GLU A 631 -0.60 -20.27 -9.50
N ARG A 632 -0.19 -20.76 -8.33
CA ARG A 632 -0.97 -21.69 -7.50
C ARG A 632 -0.37 -21.83 -6.11
N TRP A 633 -1.18 -22.35 -5.19
CA TRP A 633 -0.65 -23.00 -3.98
C TRP A 633 -0.14 -24.40 -4.33
N SER A 634 0.86 -24.90 -3.60
CA SER A 634 1.38 -26.26 -3.78
C SER A 634 0.32 -27.35 -3.58
N ASP A 635 -0.66 -27.10 -2.70
CA ASP A 635 -1.80 -27.97 -2.41
C ASP A 635 -3.04 -27.70 -3.30
N GLY A 636 -2.94 -26.77 -4.26
CA GLY A 636 -4.02 -26.46 -5.21
C GLY A 636 -5.13 -25.56 -4.69
N GLY A 637 -5.02 -24.96 -3.50
CA GLY A 637 -6.03 -24.02 -2.99
C GLY A 637 -6.18 -22.74 -3.82
N SER A 638 -7.22 -21.96 -3.53
CA SER A 638 -7.42 -20.63 -4.10
C SER A 638 -6.44 -19.60 -3.52
N ARG A 639 -6.08 -18.55 -4.29
CA ARG A 639 -5.12 -17.51 -3.88
C ARG A 639 -5.45 -16.89 -2.52
N ALA A 640 -6.72 -16.54 -2.32
CA ALA A 640 -7.30 -16.22 -1.02
C ALA A 640 -8.19 -17.40 -0.60
N ARG A 641 -8.03 -17.87 0.64
CA ARG A 641 -8.72 -19.06 1.15
C ARG A 641 -8.91 -18.98 2.66
N THR A 642 -9.85 -19.79 3.16
CA THR A 642 -10.02 -20.07 4.58
C THR A 642 -9.75 -21.55 4.81
N LEU A 643 -9.09 -21.88 5.92
CA LEU A 643 -8.90 -23.26 6.38
C LEU A 643 -9.21 -23.36 7.87
N THR A 644 -9.57 -24.55 8.34
CA THR A 644 -9.70 -24.83 9.78
C THR A 644 -8.34 -25.28 10.30
N MET A 645 -7.82 -24.62 11.32
CA MET A 645 -6.48 -24.91 11.85
C MET A 645 -6.46 -26.32 12.48
N PRO A 646 -5.62 -27.24 11.99
CA PRO A 646 -5.51 -28.58 12.57
C PRO A 646 -4.70 -28.55 13.87
N ASP A 647 -4.66 -29.68 14.59
CA ASP A 647 -3.80 -29.88 15.75
C ASP A 647 -2.33 -30.16 15.38
N ALA A 648 -1.79 -29.41 14.41
CA ALA A 648 -0.42 -29.49 13.95
C ALA A 648 0.00 -28.15 13.32
N ASP A 649 1.32 -27.89 13.30
CA ASP A 649 1.84 -26.74 12.56
C ASP A 649 1.62 -26.93 11.06
N VAL A 650 1.23 -25.86 10.37
CA VAL A 650 0.88 -25.87 8.94
C VAL A 650 1.82 -24.93 8.19
N THR A 651 2.40 -25.40 7.08
CA THR A 651 3.13 -24.55 6.15
C THR A 651 2.48 -24.60 4.77
N LEU A 652 2.00 -23.46 4.28
CA LEU A 652 1.51 -23.29 2.92
C LEU A 652 2.63 -22.78 2.02
N HIS A 653 2.67 -23.19 0.75
CA HIS A 653 3.69 -22.77 -0.20
C HIS A 653 3.06 -22.17 -1.47
N ALA A 654 3.24 -20.87 -1.68
CA ALA A 654 2.73 -20.14 -2.84
C ALA A 654 3.75 -20.13 -3.98
N VAL A 655 3.35 -20.62 -5.14
CA VAL A 655 4.16 -20.66 -6.35
C VAL A 655 3.83 -19.43 -7.20
N TYR A 656 4.86 -18.64 -7.49
CA TYR A 656 4.85 -17.55 -8.46
C TYR A 656 5.76 -17.90 -9.62
N LEU A 657 5.35 -17.54 -10.83
CA LEU A 657 6.13 -17.72 -12.05
C LEU A 657 6.36 -16.36 -12.72
N THR A 658 7.58 -16.12 -13.19
CA THR A 658 7.85 -15.01 -14.11
C THR A 658 7.31 -15.34 -15.51
N PRO A 659 7.15 -14.35 -16.39
CA PRO A 659 6.85 -14.61 -17.80
C PRO A 659 7.85 -15.58 -18.46
N ILE A 660 9.14 -15.46 -18.12
CA ILE A 660 10.20 -16.37 -18.59
C ILE A 660 9.93 -17.79 -18.09
N ASP A 661 9.65 -17.97 -16.80
CA ASP A 661 9.32 -19.29 -16.24
C ASP A 661 8.13 -19.92 -16.97
N ARG A 662 7.05 -19.15 -17.20
CA ARG A 662 5.85 -19.65 -17.89
C ARG A 662 6.18 -20.11 -19.31
N ARG A 663 6.84 -19.27 -20.11
CA ARG A 663 7.20 -19.65 -21.49
C ARG A 663 8.09 -20.88 -21.49
N PHE A 664 9.16 -20.87 -20.70
CA PHE A 664 10.10 -22.00 -20.64
C PHE A 664 9.44 -23.30 -20.17
N ASN A 665 8.51 -23.26 -19.20
CA ASN A 665 7.81 -24.44 -18.69
C ASN A 665 6.72 -24.95 -19.66
N SER A 666 6.10 -24.07 -20.43
CA SER A 666 5.03 -24.44 -21.37
C SER A 666 5.52 -24.92 -22.74
N ASP A 667 6.76 -24.61 -23.14
CA ASP A 667 7.29 -24.87 -24.48
C ASP A 667 8.43 -25.91 -24.48
N PRO A 668 8.15 -27.21 -24.75
CA PRO A 668 9.17 -28.25 -24.82
C PRO A 668 10.18 -28.05 -25.95
N ALA A 669 9.78 -27.44 -27.07
CA ALA A 669 10.65 -27.23 -28.21
C ALA A 669 11.71 -26.17 -27.89
N LEU A 670 11.31 -25.08 -27.24
CA LEU A 670 12.21 -24.08 -26.71
C LEU A 670 13.21 -24.70 -25.72
N ARG A 671 12.74 -25.53 -24.78
CA ARG A 671 13.65 -26.21 -23.82
C ARG A 671 14.68 -27.10 -24.51
N ALA A 672 14.28 -27.83 -25.55
CA ALA A 672 15.20 -28.65 -26.33
C ALA A 672 16.22 -27.78 -27.10
N LEU A 673 15.81 -26.59 -27.55
CA LEU A 673 16.63 -25.66 -28.33
C LEU A 673 17.71 -24.97 -27.48
N ILE A 674 17.33 -24.38 -26.34
CA ILE A 674 18.26 -23.55 -25.53
C ILE A 674 18.81 -24.27 -24.28
N GLY A 675 18.24 -25.42 -23.92
CA GLY A 675 18.66 -26.24 -22.79
C GLY A 675 18.25 -25.68 -21.41
N PRO A 676 18.71 -26.32 -20.31
CA PRO A 676 18.37 -25.89 -18.95
C PRO A 676 18.94 -24.51 -18.61
N ALA A 677 18.30 -23.83 -17.65
CA ALA A 677 18.83 -22.60 -17.07
C ALA A 677 20.14 -22.88 -16.34
N ILE A 678 21.13 -22.00 -16.51
CA ILE A 678 22.47 -22.14 -15.90
C ILE A 678 22.79 -21.04 -14.89
N GLY A 679 21.84 -20.12 -14.66
CA GLY A 679 21.98 -19.01 -13.72
C GLY A 679 20.63 -18.41 -13.37
N PRO A 680 20.58 -17.53 -12.37
CA PRO A 680 19.35 -16.88 -11.95
C PRO A 680 18.82 -15.93 -13.02
N GLU A 681 17.52 -15.65 -12.95
CA GLU A 681 16.93 -14.54 -13.69
C GLU A 681 17.39 -13.21 -13.11
N THR A 682 17.80 -12.27 -13.97
CA THR A 682 18.27 -10.94 -13.58
C THR A 682 17.49 -9.85 -14.32
N GLY A 683 17.38 -8.65 -13.74
CA GLY A 683 16.72 -7.50 -14.38
C GLY A 683 15.86 -6.66 -13.42
N SER A 684 14.90 -5.94 -13.97
CA SER A 684 14.00 -4.99 -13.30
C SER A 684 12.52 -5.36 -13.51
N ALA A 685 11.60 -4.54 -12.99
CA ALA A 685 10.15 -4.70 -13.21
C ALA A 685 9.73 -4.61 -14.68
N THR A 686 10.53 -3.95 -15.52
CA THR A 686 10.23 -3.73 -16.94
C THR A 686 11.07 -4.60 -17.88
N SER A 687 11.97 -5.41 -17.33
CA SER A 687 12.89 -6.16 -18.17
C SER A 687 13.59 -7.30 -17.43
N ARG A 688 13.63 -8.51 -18.01
CA ARG A 688 14.29 -9.69 -17.40
C ARG A 688 15.10 -10.48 -18.41
N THR A 689 16.19 -11.08 -17.94
CA THR A 689 17.02 -12.02 -18.70
C THR A 689 17.26 -13.28 -17.88
N ARG A 690 17.25 -14.44 -18.54
CA ARG A 690 17.70 -15.70 -17.95
C ARG A 690 18.68 -16.44 -18.87
N PRO A 691 19.89 -16.79 -18.41
CA PRO A 691 20.84 -17.56 -19.22
C PRO A 691 20.52 -19.06 -19.19
N HIS A 692 20.65 -19.71 -20.34
CA HIS A 692 20.51 -21.14 -20.54
C HIS A 692 21.79 -21.73 -21.16
N SER A 693 21.96 -23.06 -21.12
CA SER A 693 23.19 -23.71 -21.57
C SER A 693 23.53 -23.48 -23.04
N ALA A 694 22.53 -23.28 -23.90
CA ALA A 694 22.68 -23.05 -25.35
C ALA A 694 21.99 -21.77 -25.85
N GLY A 695 21.52 -20.91 -24.94
CA GLY A 695 20.81 -19.68 -25.31
C GLY A 695 20.51 -18.77 -24.12
N GLU A 696 19.67 -17.76 -24.33
CA GLU A 696 19.15 -16.89 -23.28
C GLU A 696 17.73 -16.44 -23.61
N LEU A 697 16.92 -16.22 -22.56
CA LEU A 697 15.56 -15.70 -22.66
C LEU A 697 15.53 -14.27 -22.15
N HIS A 698 14.92 -13.40 -22.94
CA HIS A 698 14.73 -11.97 -22.65
C HIS A 698 13.24 -11.70 -22.52
N TRP A 699 12.82 -10.91 -21.55
CA TRP A 699 11.44 -10.49 -21.41
C TRP A 699 11.34 -8.98 -21.24
N THR A 700 10.38 -8.37 -21.92
CA THR A 700 9.86 -7.03 -21.63
C THR A 700 8.33 -7.03 -21.72
N PRO A 701 7.62 -6.10 -21.07
CA PRO A 701 6.18 -5.94 -21.26
C PRO A 701 5.77 -5.70 -22.73
N ALA A 702 6.64 -5.07 -23.52
CA ALA A 702 6.35 -4.70 -24.90
C ALA A 702 6.53 -5.87 -25.89
N THR A 703 7.54 -6.72 -25.68
CA THR A 703 7.92 -7.77 -26.64
C THR A 703 7.56 -9.18 -26.19
N GLY A 704 7.15 -9.35 -24.93
CA GLY A 704 7.00 -10.66 -24.31
C GLY A 704 8.35 -11.34 -24.11
N VAL A 705 8.34 -12.65 -23.89
CA VAL A 705 9.57 -13.44 -23.75
C VAL A 705 10.09 -13.78 -25.14
N LYS A 706 11.38 -13.58 -25.42
CA LYS A 706 12.08 -13.84 -26.70
C LYS A 706 13.42 -14.54 -26.48
N GLU A 707 13.80 -15.46 -27.37
CA GLU A 707 15.09 -16.16 -27.25
C GLU A 707 16.20 -15.64 -28.17
N LEU A 708 17.43 -15.76 -27.69
CA LEU A 708 18.67 -15.64 -28.47
C LEU A 708 19.48 -16.93 -28.31
N HIS A 709 20.00 -17.48 -29.40
CA HIS A 709 20.86 -18.67 -29.37
C HIS A 709 21.85 -18.67 -30.55
N GLY A 710 22.67 -19.72 -30.63
CA GLY A 710 23.56 -19.97 -31.77
C GLY A 710 24.54 -18.83 -32.10
N ALA A 711 24.78 -18.63 -33.40
CA ALA A 711 25.72 -17.64 -33.92
C ALA A 711 25.27 -16.19 -33.67
N ILE A 712 23.95 -15.96 -33.69
CA ILE A 712 23.37 -14.64 -33.42
C ILE A 712 23.65 -14.23 -31.97
N ARG A 713 23.40 -15.12 -31.00
CA ARG A 713 23.73 -14.87 -29.59
C ARG A 713 25.22 -14.67 -29.38
N ALA A 714 26.06 -15.46 -30.04
CA ALA A 714 27.52 -15.31 -29.93
C ALA A 714 27.97 -13.90 -30.34
N THR A 715 27.44 -13.39 -31.45
CA THR A 715 27.73 -12.03 -31.96
C THR A 715 27.17 -10.97 -31.03
N TYR A 716 25.92 -11.13 -30.60
CA TYR A 716 25.26 -10.24 -29.65
C TYR A 716 26.12 -10.03 -28.39
N LEU A 717 26.59 -11.12 -27.77
CA LEU A 717 27.42 -11.04 -26.56
C LEU A 717 28.81 -10.48 -26.84
N ALA A 718 29.44 -10.86 -27.96
CA ALA A 718 30.79 -10.41 -28.33
C ALA A 718 30.85 -8.90 -28.59
N GLU A 719 29.78 -8.32 -29.11
CA GLU A 719 29.72 -6.92 -29.52
C GLU A 719 28.99 -6.02 -28.50
N GLY A 720 28.95 -6.44 -27.24
CA GLY A 720 28.51 -5.59 -26.12
C GLY A 720 27.09 -5.85 -25.62
N GLY A 721 26.40 -6.84 -26.16
CA GLY A 721 25.13 -7.36 -25.65
C GLY A 721 24.05 -6.28 -25.51
N GLU A 722 23.34 -6.33 -24.38
CA GLU A 722 22.18 -5.48 -24.13
C GLU A 722 22.50 -3.98 -24.15
N PRO A 723 23.58 -3.49 -23.51
CA PRO A 723 23.95 -2.08 -23.62
C PRO A 723 24.13 -1.59 -25.06
N ALA A 724 24.66 -2.43 -25.96
CA ALA A 724 24.90 -2.06 -27.34
C ALA A 724 23.62 -2.14 -28.19
N PHE A 725 22.91 -3.28 -28.13
CA PHE A 725 21.86 -3.60 -29.09
C PHE A 725 20.45 -3.64 -28.49
N GLY A 726 20.34 -3.60 -27.17
CA GLY A 726 19.08 -3.79 -26.46
C GLY A 726 18.70 -5.26 -26.41
N ARG A 727 17.40 -5.56 -26.34
CA ARG A 727 16.89 -6.91 -26.06
C ARG A 727 16.14 -7.49 -27.23
N ALA A 728 16.11 -8.82 -27.32
CA ALA A 728 15.33 -9.53 -28.31
C ALA A 728 13.86 -9.11 -28.31
N ALA A 729 13.43 -8.64 -29.47
CA ALA A 729 12.06 -8.31 -29.80
C ALA A 729 11.38 -9.41 -30.60
N THR A 730 12.18 -10.24 -31.28
CA THR A 730 11.73 -11.46 -31.95
C THR A 730 12.46 -12.68 -31.41
N ASP A 731 11.81 -13.82 -31.59
CA ASP A 731 12.44 -15.13 -31.54
C ASP A 731 13.37 -15.24 -32.76
N GLU A 732 14.29 -16.20 -32.76
CA GLU A 732 15.17 -16.36 -33.91
C GLU A 732 14.32 -16.77 -35.13
N THR A 733 14.20 -15.87 -36.09
CA THR A 733 13.20 -15.95 -37.16
C THR A 733 13.90 -16.29 -38.48
N PRO A 734 13.36 -17.20 -39.30
CA PRO A 734 13.86 -17.41 -40.65
C PRO A 734 13.78 -16.13 -41.48
N THR A 735 14.80 -15.85 -42.28
CA THR A 735 14.76 -14.78 -43.28
C THR A 735 13.70 -15.07 -44.35
N ALA A 736 13.26 -14.05 -45.09
CA ALA A 736 12.17 -14.20 -46.05
C ALA A 736 12.54 -15.14 -47.21
N ASP A 737 13.82 -15.20 -47.60
CA ASP A 737 14.33 -16.15 -48.59
C ASP A 737 14.50 -17.60 -48.06
N GLY A 738 14.31 -17.81 -46.75
CA GLY A 738 14.42 -19.11 -46.07
C GLY A 738 15.83 -19.66 -45.90
N ARG A 739 16.88 -18.87 -46.18
CA ARG A 739 18.27 -19.35 -46.14
C ARG A 739 19.00 -19.04 -44.83
N GLY A 740 18.65 -17.93 -44.19
CA GLY A 740 19.27 -17.45 -42.97
C GLY A 740 18.28 -17.32 -41.83
N ARG A 741 18.78 -16.79 -40.71
CA ARG A 741 17.99 -16.47 -39.53
C ARG A 741 18.41 -15.14 -38.94
N PHE A 742 17.51 -14.50 -38.21
CA PHE A 742 17.80 -13.22 -37.58
C PHE A 742 17.00 -13.02 -36.29
N ASN A 743 17.50 -12.12 -35.43
CA ASN A 743 16.73 -11.52 -34.35
C ASN A 743 16.70 -10.01 -34.53
N GLU A 744 15.53 -9.41 -34.28
CA GLU A 744 15.40 -7.97 -34.03
C GLU A 744 15.66 -7.68 -32.55
N LEU A 745 16.42 -6.62 -32.29
CA LEU A 745 16.80 -6.15 -30.96
C LEU A 745 16.35 -4.69 -30.79
N LEU A 746 15.77 -4.37 -29.63
CA LEU A 746 15.23 -3.05 -29.31
C LEU A 746 15.80 -2.51 -28.00
N GLY A 747 16.06 -1.20 -27.98
CA GLY A 747 16.44 -0.46 -26.76
C GLY A 747 17.94 -0.24 -26.58
N GLY A 748 18.78 -0.63 -27.54
CA GLY A 748 20.21 -0.31 -27.56
C GLY A 748 20.51 1.07 -28.14
N THR A 749 21.78 1.47 -28.07
CA THR A 749 22.26 2.78 -28.58
C THR A 749 22.08 2.93 -30.10
N GLY A 750 21.98 1.82 -30.84
CA GLY A 750 21.70 1.78 -32.28
C GLY A 750 20.22 1.88 -32.68
N GLY A 751 19.28 1.99 -31.73
CA GLY A 751 17.85 1.93 -32.01
C GLY A 751 17.39 0.52 -32.35
N VAL A 752 16.72 0.34 -33.50
CA VAL A 752 16.36 -1.00 -34.01
C VAL A 752 17.59 -1.64 -34.64
N THR A 753 18.03 -2.76 -34.07
CA THR A 753 19.17 -3.55 -34.56
C THR A 753 18.68 -4.90 -35.04
N SER A 754 19.20 -5.37 -36.17
CA SER A 754 19.04 -6.77 -36.58
C SER A 754 20.39 -7.46 -36.60
N ILE A 755 20.47 -8.67 -36.05
CA ILE A 755 21.63 -9.54 -36.23
C ILE A 755 21.19 -10.69 -37.14
N TYR A 756 21.76 -10.73 -38.35
CA TYR A 756 21.47 -11.73 -39.37
C TYR A 756 22.61 -12.73 -39.47
N TRP A 757 22.26 -14.01 -39.67
CA TRP A 757 23.18 -15.11 -39.94
C TRP A 757 22.69 -15.91 -41.16
N SER A 758 23.61 -16.40 -41.99
CA SER A 758 23.32 -17.40 -43.03
C SER A 758 24.42 -18.47 -43.09
N PRO A 759 24.21 -19.60 -43.80
CA PRO A 759 25.27 -20.56 -44.07
C PRO A 759 26.50 -19.98 -44.79
N GLU A 760 26.31 -18.88 -45.55
CA GLU A 760 27.34 -18.23 -46.35
C GLU A 760 27.97 -17.01 -45.66
N THR A 761 27.36 -16.45 -44.61
CA THR A 761 27.88 -15.26 -43.92
C THR A 761 27.87 -15.39 -42.40
N PRO A 762 28.88 -14.82 -41.70
CA PRO A 762 28.88 -14.81 -40.24
C PRO A 762 27.72 -13.96 -39.71
N ALA A 763 27.28 -14.28 -38.48
CA ALA A 763 26.28 -13.48 -37.80
C ALA A 763 26.78 -12.04 -37.65
N SER A 764 26.00 -11.07 -38.13
CA SER A 764 26.45 -9.68 -38.30
C SER A 764 25.35 -8.69 -37.93
N ALA A 765 25.70 -7.68 -37.13
CA ALA A 765 24.78 -6.64 -36.67
C ALA A 765 24.66 -5.47 -37.66
N VAL A 766 23.43 -5.14 -38.04
CA VAL A 766 23.08 -3.96 -38.85
C VAL A 766 22.06 -3.12 -38.09
N TYR A 767 22.32 -1.81 -37.98
CA TYR A 767 21.47 -0.88 -37.24
C TYR A 767 21.47 0.52 -37.87
N GLY A 768 20.70 1.45 -37.28
CA GLY A 768 20.68 2.86 -37.66
C GLY A 768 20.36 3.14 -39.15
N ALA A 769 21.06 4.14 -39.70
CA ALA A 769 20.86 4.59 -41.08
C ALA A 769 21.26 3.54 -42.12
N ILE A 770 22.30 2.74 -41.83
CA ILE A 770 22.75 1.66 -42.71
C ILE A 770 21.66 0.59 -42.83
N ARG A 771 21.09 0.13 -41.70
CA ARG A 771 19.97 -0.83 -41.72
C ARG A 771 18.77 -0.26 -42.47
N THR A 772 18.45 1.01 -42.26
CA THR A 772 17.33 1.68 -42.95
C THR A 772 17.53 1.69 -44.46
N LYS A 773 18.74 2.00 -44.93
CA LYS A 773 19.10 1.94 -46.35
C LYS A 773 19.02 0.52 -46.89
N TRP A 774 19.63 -0.45 -46.22
CA TRP A 774 19.59 -1.85 -46.63
C TRP A 774 18.14 -2.39 -46.73
N ALA A 775 17.29 -2.03 -45.77
CA ALA A 775 15.87 -2.36 -45.81
C ALA A 775 15.16 -1.76 -47.04
N ALA A 776 15.47 -0.52 -47.40
CA ALA A 776 14.93 0.12 -48.61
C ALA A 776 15.38 -0.56 -49.92
N THR A 777 16.50 -1.30 -49.91
CA THR A 777 16.96 -2.09 -51.06
C THR A 777 16.33 -3.48 -51.17
N GLY A 778 15.48 -3.88 -50.21
CA GLY A 778 14.84 -5.20 -50.20
C GLY A 778 15.51 -6.22 -49.28
N LEU A 779 16.30 -5.78 -48.30
CA LEU A 779 16.98 -6.63 -47.31
C LEU A 779 17.82 -7.74 -47.98
N GLU A 780 17.77 -8.97 -47.49
CA GLU A 780 18.54 -10.11 -47.98
C GLU A 780 18.15 -10.55 -49.40
N ARG A 781 16.94 -10.18 -49.87
CA ARG A 781 16.50 -10.40 -51.26
C ARG A 781 16.94 -9.28 -52.20
N GLY A 782 17.43 -8.19 -51.64
CA GLY A 782 17.94 -7.04 -52.37
C GLY A 782 19.29 -7.31 -53.06
N PRO A 783 19.78 -6.34 -53.85
CA PRO A 783 21.01 -6.48 -54.62
C PRO A 783 22.28 -6.64 -53.74
N LEU A 784 22.21 -6.26 -52.47
CA LEU A 784 23.32 -6.36 -51.52
C LEU A 784 23.48 -7.78 -50.94
N GLY A 785 22.39 -8.53 -50.78
CA GLY A 785 22.38 -9.83 -50.07
C GLY A 785 22.52 -9.70 -48.55
N TYR A 786 23.05 -10.75 -47.91
CA TYR A 786 23.24 -10.81 -46.45
C TYR A 786 24.40 -9.93 -45.98
N PRO A 787 24.33 -9.38 -44.75
CA PRO A 787 25.49 -8.73 -44.13
C PRO A 787 26.61 -9.75 -43.87
N VAL A 788 27.83 -9.31 -44.13
CA VAL A 788 29.08 -10.07 -43.96
C VAL A 788 29.89 -9.53 -42.77
N THR A 789 29.63 -8.28 -42.38
CA THR A 789 30.23 -7.69 -41.19
C THR A 789 29.18 -6.95 -40.38
N SER A 790 29.36 -6.91 -39.06
CA SER A 790 28.78 -5.86 -38.23
C SER A 790 29.34 -4.47 -38.62
N GLU A 791 28.72 -3.39 -38.15
CA GLU A 791 29.10 -2.02 -38.53
C GLU A 791 30.55 -1.70 -38.15
N ARG A 792 31.37 -1.31 -39.14
CA ARG A 792 32.79 -0.97 -39.00
C ARG A 792 33.03 0.52 -39.23
N SER A 793 34.14 1.04 -38.70
CA SER A 793 34.58 2.41 -38.97
C SER A 793 35.16 2.53 -40.37
N ALA A 794 34.74 3.56 -41.11
CA ALA A 794 35.30 4.01 -42.39
C ALA A 794 36.05 5.34 -42.19
N VAL A 795 36.92 5.71 -43.14
CA VAL A 795 37.48 7.07 -43.18
C VAL A 795 36.33 8.06 -43.36
N GLY A 796 36.06 8.86 -42.32
CA GLY A 796 34.98 9.85 -42.34
C GLY A 796 33.56 9.30 -42.12
N GLY A 797 33.38 8.02 -41.79
CA GLY A 797 32.05 7.43 -41.65
C GLY A 797 32.04 6.04 -41.01
N ARG A 798 30.97 5.28 -41.26
CA ARG A 798 30.80 3.87 -40.86
C ARG A 798 30.23 3.06 -42.03
N PHE A 799 30.41 1.75 -42.02
CA PHE A 799 29.92 0.89 -43.09
C PHE A 799 29.59 -0.53 -42.63
N ASN A 800 28.71 -1.19 -43.37
CA ASN A 800 28.55 -2.64 -43.36
C ASN A 800 28.92 -3.20 -44.73
N LEU A 801 29.63 -4.33 -44.74
CA LEU A 801 29.79 -5.15 -45.93
C LEU A 801 28.63 -6.12 -46.06
N PHE A 802 28.20 -6.35 -47.30
CA PHE A 802 27.22 -7.34 -47.69
C PHE A 802 27.83 -8.28 -48.74
N GLN A 803 27.16 -9.38 -49.05
CA GLN A 803 27.68 -10.39 -49.98
C GLN A 803 28.07 -9.82 -51.35
N TYR A 804 27.31 -8.84 -51.84
CA TYR A 804 27.46 -8.30 -53.19
C TYR A 804 27.65 -6.78 -53.23
N GLY A 805 27.93 -6.16 -52.09
CA GLY A 805 28.12 -4.71 -52.00
C GLY A 805 28.42 -4.20 -50.60
N SER A 806 28.30 -2.89 -50.42
CA SER A 806 28.45 -2.24 -49.12
C SER A 806 27.47 -1.08 -48.98
N VAL A 807 27.13 -0.76 -47.72
CA VAL A 807 26.44 0.49 -47.39
C VAL A 807 27.34 1.30 -46.48
N HIS A 808 27.64 2.52 -46.89
CA HIS A 808 28.45 3.47 -46.13
C HIS A 808 27.57 4.62 -45.64
N TRP A 809 27.87 5.13 -44.45
CA TRP A 809 27.17 6.26 -43.85
C TRP A 809 28.14 7.27 -43.24
N SER A 810 27.87 8.56 -43.41
CA SER A 810 28.43 9.60 -42.55
C SER A 810 27.39 10.68 -42.28
N PRO A 811 27.61 11.54 -41.26
CA PRO A 811 26.76 12.70 -41.03
C PRO A 811 26.68 13.66 -42.23
N ALA A 812 27.70 13.69 -43.09
CA ALA A 812 27.77 14.60 -44.24
C ALA A 812 27.02 14.09 -45.47
N ILE A 813 27.08 12.78 -45.73
CA ILE A 813 26.53 12.19 -46.96
C ILE A 813 25.22 11.43 -46.73
N GLY A 814 24.89 11.04 -45.49
CA GLY A 814 23.84 10.07 -45.25
C GLY A 814 24.27 8.65 -45.63
N ALA A 815 23.33 7.71 -45.72
CA ALA A 815 23.63 6.30 -46.02
C ALA A 815 23.47 6.04 -47.53
N HIS A 816 24.52 5.51 -48.16
CA HIS A 816 24.57 5.20 -49.58
C HIS A 816 25.08 3.80 -49.84
N GLU A 817 24.48 3.14 -50.81
CA GLU A 817 24.80 1.78 -51.20
C GLU A 817 25.58 1.73 -52.51
N VAL A 818 26.51 0.78 -52.60
CA VAL A 818 27.24 0.45 -53.81
C VAL A 818 27.22 -1.06 -53.96
N HIS A 819 26.78 -1.60 -55.10
CA HIS A 819 26.70 -3.04 -55.33
C HIS A 819 27.25 -3.46 -56.70
N GLY A 820 27.16 -4.76 -56.99
CA GLY A 820 27.45 -5.32 -58.30
C GLY A 820 28.87 -5.05 -58.80
N GLU A 821 28.98 -4.75 -60.10
CA GLU A 821 30.28 -4.50 -60.75
C GLU A 821 30.91 -3.17 -60.34
N ILE A 822 30.10 -2.18 -60.00
CA ILE A 822 30.61 -0.89 -59.51
C ILE A 822 31.29 -1.08 -58.16
N TYR A 823 30.65 -1.80 -57.24
CA TYR A 823 31.27 -2.15 -55.96
C TYR A 823 32.54 -2.97 -56.15
N ARG A 824 32.53 -3.99 -57.00
CA ARG A 824 33.75 -4.80 -57.28
C ARG A 824 34.91 -3.94 -57.75
N ARG A 825 34.65 -2.97 -58.63
CA ARG A 825 35.67 -2.03 -59.10
C ARG A 825 36.13 -1.09 -57.99
N TRP A 826 35.21 -0.51 -57.22
CA TRP A 826 35.57 0.37 -56.11
C TRP A 826 36.36 -0.34 -55.01
N ASP A 827 36.03 -1.60 -54.73
CA ASP A 827 36.74 -2.47 -53.79
C ASP A 827 38.17 -2.73 -54.22
N GLN A 828 38.42 -2.97 -55.52
CA GLN A 828 39.76 -3.12 -56.07
C GLN A 828 40.65 -1.87 -55.85
N PHE A 829 40.06 -0.68 -55.71
CA PHE A 829 40.79 0.54 -55.39
C PHE A 829 40.99 0.78 -53.88
N GLY A 830 40.43 -0.07 -53.02
CA GLY A 830 40.49 0.10 -51.57
C GLY A 830 39.31 0.89 -50.99
N ARG A 831 38.16 0.92 -51.68
CA ARG A 831 36.92 1.58 -51.25
C ARG A 831 37.12 3.04 -50.82
N GLU A 832 36.69 3.41 -49.61
CA GLU A 832 36.80 4.76 -49.07
C GLU A 832 38.26 5.22 -48.85
N GLY A 833 39.21 4.29 -48.82
CA GLY A 833 40.63 4.60 -48.77
C GLY A 833 41.22 5.03 -50.13
N SER A 834 40.46 4.87 -51.21
CA SER A 834 40.85 5.29 -52.56
C SER A 834 40.68 6.80 -52.78
N LEU A 835 41.15 7.29 -53.93
CA LEU A 835 40.92 8.69 -54.36
C LEU A 835 39.43 9.04 -54.49
N LEU A 836 38.55 8.04 -54.69
CA LEU A 836 37.12 8.24 -54.83
C LEU A 836 36.44 8.58 -53.50
N ARG A 837 36.99 8.12 -52.36
CA ARG A 837 36.40 8.30 -51.02
C ARG A 837 34.97 7.74 -50.92
N LEU A 838 34.10 8.35 -50.12
CA LEU A 838 32.76 7.81 -49.81
C LEU A 838 31.78 8.00 -50.99
N PRO A 839 30.82 7.09 -51.18
CA PRO A 839 29.74 7.26 -52.15
C PRO A 839 28.77 8.36 -51.72
N VAL A 840 28.37 9.24 -52.64
CA VAL A 840 27.39 10.31 -52.41
C VAL A 840 26.05 10.07 -53.11
N THR A 841 25.93 8.95 -53.82
CA THR A 841 24.66 8.42 -54.34
C THR A 841 24.56 6.92 -54.12
N ASP A 842 23.32 6.42 -54.12
CA ASP A 842 23.05 5.00 -54.37
C ASP A 842 23.40 4.64 -55.84
N GLU A 843 23.33 3.37 -56.21
CA GLU A 843 23.58 2.94 -57.59
C GLU A 843 22.41 3.31 -58.51
N LEU A 844 22.60 4.34 -59.34
CA LEU A 844 21.57 4.91 -60.20
C LEU A 844 21.65 4.36 -61.62
N PRO A 845 20.52 4.22 -62.35
CA PRO A 845 20.55 3.97 -63.78
C PRO A 845 21.09 5.20 -64.52
N THR A 846 21.84 4.99 -65.60
CA THR A 846 22.22 6.09 -66.49
C THR A 846 21.02 6.63 -67.28
N PRO A 847 21.01 7.92 -67.65
CA PRO A 847 19.99 8.55 -68.49
C PRO A 847 19.59 7.81 -69.77
N ASP A 848 20.51 7.10 -70.42
CA ASP A 848 20.24 6.30 -71.62
C ASP A 848 19.51 4.96 -71.35
N GLY A 849 19.37 4.59 -70.07
CA GLY A 849 18.71 3.35 -69.62
C GLY A 849 19.55 2.08 -69.80
N VAL A 850 20.84 2.17 -70.17
CA VAL A 850 21.67 0.99 -70.49
C VAL A 850 22.55 0.58 -69.30
N GLY A 851 23.20 1.55 -68.66
CA GLY A 851 24.20 1.33 -67.63
C GLY A 851 23.76 1.81 -66.26
N ARG A 852 24.71 1.76 -65.32
CA ARG A 852 24.53 2.24 -63.94
C ARG A 852 25.75 3.02 -63.49
N PHE A 853 25.59 3.88 -62.49
CA PHE A 853 26.68 4.64 -61.92
C PHE A 853 26.49 4.95 -60.44
N ASN A 854 27.61 5.18 -59.75
CA ASN A 854 27.64 5.85 -58.45
C ASN A 854 28.52 7.09 -58.55
N TYR A 855 28.07 8.19 -57.96
CA TYR A 855 28.96 9.31 -57.62
C TYR A 855 29.62 9.04 -56.27
N PHE A 856 30.89 9.43 -56.20
CA PHE A 856 31.69 9.45 -54.99
C PHE A 856 32.21 10.87 -54.77
N GLU A 857 32.65 11.21 -53.57
CA GLU A 857 33.18 12.54 -53.26
C GLU A 857 34.34 12.94 -54.19
N GLY A 858 35.15 11.96 -54.62
CA GLY A 858 36.33 12.16 -55.46
C GLY A 858 36.15 11.88 -56.95
N GLY A 859 34.99 11.43 -57.41
CA GLY A 859 34.78 11.04 -58.81
C GLY A 859 33.54 10.19 -59.03
N SER A 860 33.56 9.33 -60.05
CA SER A 860 32.43 8.47 -60.39
C SER A 860 32.90 7.16 -60.98
N ILE A 861 32.09 6.11 -60.82
CA ILE A 861 32.27 4.85 -61.54
C ILE A 861 31.01 4.60 -62.37
N TYR A 862 31.18 4.36 -63.66
CA TYR A 862 30.12 4.01 -64.60
C TYR A 862 30.30 2.58 -65.06
N TRP A 863 29.21 1.82 -65.08
CA TRP A 863 29.15 0.46 -65.60
C TRP A 863 28.18 0.39 -66.77
N SER A 864 28.56 -0.34 -67.82
CA SER A 864 27.64 -0.80 -68.86
C SER A 864 27.87 -2.30 -69.15
N PRO A 865 26.87 -3.01 -69.71
CA PRO A 865 27.07 -4.39 -70.15
C PRO A 865 28.16 -4.55 -71.23
N GLU A 866 28.40 -3.53 -72.05
CA GLU A 866 29.37 -3.57 -73.16
C GLU A 866 30.80 -3.33 -72.66
N THR A 867 31.00 -2.36 -71.76
CA THR A 867 32.34 -1.94 -71.36
C THR A 867 32.76 -2.48 -69.99
N GLY A 868 31.83 -2.75 -69.08
CA GLY A 868 32.13 -3.01 -67.67
C GLY A 868 32.26 -1.71 -66.86
N ALA A 869 32.67 -1.83 -65.60
CA ALA A 869 32.75 -0.70 -64.67
C ALA A 869 34.08 0.05 -64.84
N TYR A 870 34.08 1.36 -64.97
CA TYR A 870 35.30 2.18 -65.02
C TYR A 870 35.15 3.50 -64.28
N GLU A 871 36.26 3.90 -63.68
CA GLU A 871 36.40 5.11 -62.88
C GLU A 871 36.79 6.32 -63.73
N ILE A 872 36.18 7.47 -63.43
CA ILE A 872 36.49 8.77 -64.03
C ILE A 872 36.42 9.85 -62.93
N HIS A 873 37.42 10.73 -62.86
CA HIS A 873 37.47 11.83 -61.90
C HIS A 873 37.97 13.15 -62.51
N GLY A 874 38.07 14.16 -61.65
CA GLY A 874 38.78 15.41 -61.92
C GLY A 874 38.35 16.15 -63.20
N ALA A 875 39.34 16.66 -63.93
CA ALA A 875 39.12 17.46 -65.12
C ALA A 875 38.51 16.66 -66.28
N ILE A 876 38.81 15.36 -66.37
CA ILE A 876 38.27 14.48 -67.41
C ILE A 876 36.78 14.24 -67.19
N LEU A 877 36.36 13.93 -65.96
CA LEU A 877 34.95 13.82 -65.60
C LEU A 877 34.19 15.12 -65.91
N ASN A 878 34.76 16.26 -65.54
CA ASN A 878 34.18 17.57 -65.81
C ASN A 878 34.04 17.87 -67.30
N ARG A 879 34.97 17.38 -68.14
CA ARG A 879 34.86 17.57 -69.58
C ARG A 879 33.81 16.64 -70.18
N TRP A 880 33.82 15.37 -69.79
CA TRP A 880 32.85 14.40 -70.27
C TRP A 880 31.41 14.77 -69.87
N SER A 881 31.21 15.33 -68.67
CA SER A 881 29.90 15.83 -68.24
C SER A 881 29.37 16.96 -69.12
N GLN A 882 30.23 17.91 -69.52
CA GLN A 882 29.86 19.00 -70.43
C GLN A 882 29.43 18.51 -71.82
N LEU A 883 29.88 17.32 -72.23
CA LEU A 883 29.53 16.69 -73.49
C LEU A 883 28.22 15.89 -73.43
N GLY A 884 27.64 15.71 -72.24
CA GLY A 884 26.44 14.90 -72.02
C GLY A 884 26.71 13.48 -71.52
N TRP A 885 27.86 13.24 -70.86
CA TRP A 885 28.24 11.94 -70.29
C TRP A 885 28.09 10.79 -71.31
N GLU A 886 27.44 9.69 -70.94
CA GLU A 886 27.25 8.50 -71.78
C GLU A 886 26.35 8.75 -73.00
N THR A 887 25.54 9.80 -72.99
CA THR A 887 24.73 10.20 -74.17
C THR A 887 25.53 10.98 -75.22
N SER A 888 26.77 11.36 -74.89
CA SER A 888 27.67 12.06 -75.80
C SER A 888 28.20 11.14 -76.91
N VAL A 889 28.85 11.75 -77.90
CA VAL A 889 29.57 11.01 -78.97
C VAL A 889 30.66 10.07 -78.44
N LEU A 890 31.11 10.26 -77.20
CA LEU A 890 32.12 9.41 -76.57
C LEU A 890 31.52 8.12 -76.00
N GLY A 891 30.27 8.12 -75.56
CA GLY A 891 29.66 6.96 -74.89
C GLY A 891 30.31 6.63 -73.55
N TYR A 892 30.23 5.35 -73.14
CA TYR A 892 30.79 4.85 -71.88
C TYR A 892 32.33 4.76 -71.89
N PRO A 893 32.97 4.92 -70.72
CA PRO A 893 34.40 4.66 -70.57
C PRO A 893 34.77 3.19 -70.83
N THR A 894 35.97 2.98 -71.35
CA THR A 894 36.62 1.68 -71.57
C THR A 894 37.92 1.52 -70.78
N THR A 895 38.38 2.58 -70.11
CA THR A 895 39.50 2.55 -69.16
C THR A 895 39.17 3.37 -67.91
N ASN A 896 39.88 3.09 -66.80
CA ASN A 896 39.98 4.04 -65.69
C ASN A 896 40.83 5.25 -66.12
N GLU A 897 40.94 6.27 -65.25
CA GLU A 897 41.82 7.40 -65.53
C GLU A 897 43.30 7.02 -65.33
N LEU A 898 43.98 6.78 -66.45
CA LEU A 898 45.37 6.31 -66.47
C LEU A 898 46.35 7.48 -66.69
N PRO A 899 47.57 7.41 -66.14
CA PRO A 899 48.63 8.32 -66.54
C PRO A 899 48.99 8.08 -68.00
N THR A 900 49.31 9.14 -68.73
CA THR A 900 49.87 9.03 -70.08
C THR A 900 51.28 8.41 -70.03
N PRO A 901 51.67 7.66 -71.08
CA PRO A 901 53.02 7.10 -71.23
C PRO A 901 54.19 8.06 -70.99
N ASP A 902 54.04 9.35 -71.29
CA ASP A 902 55.06 10.38 -71.06
C ASP A 902 55.17 10.85 -69.59
N GLY A 903 54.27 10.38 -68.71
CA GLY A 903 54.19 10.74 -67.30
C GLY A 903 53.69 12.16 -66.99
N THR A 904 53.21 12.92 -67.99
CA THR A 904 52.83 14.33 -67.82
C THR A 904 51.34 14.55 -67.60
N GLY A 905 50.51 13.78 -68.29
CA GLY A 905 49.06 13.93 -68.32
C GLY A 905 48.31 12.69 -67.87
N ARG A 906 46.99 12.73 -68.07
CA ARG A 906 46.07 11.62 -67.79
C ARG A 906 45.05 11.47 -68.90
N TYR A 907 44.48 10.29 -69.05
CA TYR A 907 43.44 10.03 -70.03
C TYR A 907 42.43 8.99 -69.57
N ASN A 908 41.22 9.09 -70.13
CA ASN A 908 40.27 7.99 -70.22
C ASN A 908 39.98 7.72 -71.69
N HIS A 909 39.96 6.46 -72.07
CA HIS A 909 39.33 6.03 -73.31
C HIS A 909 37.84 5.77 -73.07
N PHE A 910 37.06 6.04 -74.11
CA PHE A 910 35.63 5.82 -74.19
C PHE A 910 35.33 5.04 -75.46
N ARG A 911 34.13 4.44 -75.54
CA ARG A 911 33.70 3.66 -76.71
C ARG A 911 33.88 4.42 -78.04
N GLY A 912 33.53 5.71 -78.06
CA GLY A 912 33.54 6.56 -79.23
C GLY A 912 34.75 7.50 -79.34
N GLY A 913 35.65 7.54 -78.35
CA GLY A 913 36.77 8.48 -78.38
C GLY A 913 37.64 8.45 -77.14
N SER A 914 38.38 9.53 -76.88
CA SER A 914 39.23 9.66 -75.69
C SER A 914 39.18 11.08 -75.15
N VAL A 915 39.37 11.24 -73.85
CA VAL A 915 39.61 12.55 -73.24
C VAL A 915 41.01 12.53 -72.62
N TYR A 916 41.84 13.49 -73.01
CA TYR A 916 43.19 13.66 -72.50
C TYR A 916 43.28 14.97 -71.72
N TRP A 917 43.98 14.92 -70.60
CA TRP A 917 44.27 16.08 -69.75
C TRP A 917 45.78 16.24 -69.57
N SER A 918 46.27 17.47 -69.62
CA SER A 918 47.59 17.85 -69.12
C SER A 918 47.51 19.14 -68.30
N PRO A 919 48.50 19.43 -67.43
CA PRO A 919 48.55 20.70 -66.70
C PRO A 919 48.55 21.93 -67.61
N GLN A 920 49.09 21.84 -68.82
CA GLN A 920 49.23 22.96 -69.76
C GLN A 920 48.00 23.15 -70.64
N THR A 921 47.30 22.08 -70.98
CA THR A 921 46.22 22.13 -71.97
C THR A 921 44.83 21.99 -71.36
N GLY A 922 44.68 21.43 -70.16
CA GLY A 922 43.36 21.05 -69.64
C GLY A 922 42.82 19.81 -70.35
N ALA A 923 41.55 19.47 -70.06
CA ALA A 923 40.93 18.23 -70.53
C ALA A 923 40.19 18.46 -71.87
N HIS A 924 40.57 17.70 -72.88
CA HIS A 924 40.00 17.79 -74.22
C HIS A 924 39.69 16.41 -74.80
N GLU A 925 38.51 16.29 -75.40
CA GLU A 925 38.08 15.14 -76.16
C GLU A 925 38.66 15.13 -77.57
N VAL A 926 39.01 13.93 -78.02
CA VAL A 926 39.43 13.65 -79.40
C VAL A 926 38.71 12.36 -79.81
N TYR A 927 38.03 12.36 -80.94
CA TYR A 927 37.23 11.22 -81.40
C TYR A 927 37.25 11.07 -82.93
N GLY A 928 36.60 10.02 -83.44
CA GLY A 928 36.46 9.77 -84.87
C GLY A 928 37.79 9.67 -85.63
N ALA A 929 37.79 10.14 -86.87
CA ALA A 929 38.94 10.06 -87.78
C ALA A 929 40.15 10.87 -87.28
N ILE A 930 39.92 11.93 -86.49
CA ILE A 930 40.98 12.74 -85.89
C ILE A 930 41.75 11.93 -84.85
N LEU A 931 41.02 11.23 -83.95
CA LEU A 931 41.63 10.34 -82.96
C LEU A 931 42.42 9.22 -83.61
N GLU A 932 41.84 8.58 -84.63
CA GLU A 932 42.50 7.51 -85.38
C GLU A 932 43.81 8.01 -85.98
N ARG A 933 43.81 9.18 -86.60
CA ARG A 933 45.05 9.73 -87.15
C ARG A 933 46.07 10.11 -86.08
N TRP A 934 45.63 10.73 -84.99
CA TRP A 934 46.52 11.12 -83.90
C TRP A 934 47.17 9.89 -83.22
N SER A 935 46.41 8.82 -83.03
CA SER A 935 46.93 7.55 -82.51
C SER A 935 48.02 6.94 -83.39
N GLN A 936 47.84 6.94 -84.71
CA GLN A 936 48.85 6.48 -85.67
C GLN A 936 50.15 7.28 -85.62
N LEU A 937 50.10 8.54 -85.17
CA LEU A 937 51.27 9.40 -85.03
C LEU A 937 52.02 9.19 -83.70
N GLY A 938 51.47 8.40 -82.79
CA GLY A 938 52.04 8.18 -81.45
C GLY A 938 51.35 8.98 -80.35
N TRP A 939 50.10 9.42 -80.54
CA TRP A 939 49.29 10.08 -79.51
C TRP A 939 49.99 11.32 -78.92
N GLU A 940 49.94 11.50 -77.60
CA GLU A 940 50.59 12.60 -76.88
C GLU A 940 52.13 12.55 -76.95
N THR A 941 52.72 11.40 -77.27
CA THR A 941 54.19 11.29 -77.48
C THR A 941 54.62 11.73 -78.88
N SER A 942 53.67 11.99 -79.78
CA SER A 942 53.95 12.53 -81.12
C SER A 942 54.40 13.99 -81.05
N TRP A 943 54.93 14.51 -82.16
CA TRP A 943 55.30 15.92 -82.27
C TRP A 943 54.11 16.89 -82.14
N LEU A 944 52.87 16.40 -82.25
CA LEU A 944 51.67 17.19 -82.01
C LEU A 944 51.42 17.43 -80.52
N GLY A 945 51.89 16.54 -79.63
CA GLY A 945 51.65 16.64 -78.19
C GLY A 945 50.17 16.49 -77.81
N TYR A 946 49.79 17.08 -76.68
CA TYR A 946 48.42 17.02 -76.14
C TYR A 946 47.43 17.86 -76.95
N PRO A 947 46.14 17.47 -76.99
CA PRO A 947 45.09 18.32 -77.53
C PRO A 947 44.95 19.61 -76.71
N THR A 948 44.74 20.74 -77.41
CA THR A 948 44.48 22.08 -76.84
C THR A 948 43.05 22.56 -77.12
N SER A 949 42.25 21.75 -77.83
CA SER A 949 40.83 21.95 -78.05
C SER A 949 40.12 20.62 -78.20
N GLY A 950 38.82 20.60 -77.86
CA GLY A 950 37.90 19.60 -78.41
C GLY A 950 37.76 19.74 -79.94
N GLU A 951 37.03 18.84 -80.57
CA GLU A 951 36.75 18.93 -82.01
C GLU A 951 35.71 20.03 -82.30
N TYR A 952 36.08 21.02 -83.12
CA TYR A 952 35.23 22.16 -83.50
C TYR A 952 35.07 22.25 -85.02
N ASP A 953 33.99 22.91 -85.45
CA ASP A 953 33.66 23.04 -86.86
C ASP A 953 34.58 24.02 -87.58
N VAL A 954 35.01 23.64 -88.79
CA VAL A 954 35.72 24.49 -89.74
C VAL A 954 35.03 24.43 -91.10
N PRO A 955 35.23 25.40 -92.00
CA PRO A 955 34.63 25.34 -93.33
C PRO A 955 34.98 24.03 -94.06
N GLY A 956 33.97 23.19 -94.33
CA GLY A 956 34.13 21.92 -95.04
C GLY A 956 34.59 20.72 -94.20
N GLY A 957 34.72 20.86 -92.87
CA GLY A 957 35.23 19.78 -92.03
C GLY A 957 35.15 20.04 -90.53
N ARG A 958 35.86 19.24 -89.75
CA ARG A 958 36.06 19.43 -88.30
C ARG A 958 37.53 19.35 -87.95
N ARG A 959 37.94 20.03 -86.90
CA ARG A 959 39.35 20.16 -86.53
C ARG A 959 39.54 20.08 -85.02
N SER A 960 40.65 19.48 -84.61
CA SER A 960 41.20 19.59 -83.25
C SER A 960 42.59 20.20 -83.31
N ASN A 961 42.87 21.12 -82.38
CA ASN A 961 44.20 21.68 -82.18
C ASN A 961 44.95 20.86 -81.14
N PHE A 962 46.27 20.78 -81.34
CA PHE A 962 47.23 20.15 -80.45
C PHE A 962 48.36 21.15 -80.16
N GLN A 963 49.20 20.86 -79.17
CA GLN A 963 50.30 21.76 -78.78
C GLN A 963 51.24 22.09 -79.95
N GLY A 964 51.51 21.12 -80.82
CA GLY A 964 52.44 21.24 -81.94
C GLY A 964 51.80 21.55 -83.29
N GLY A 965 50.47 21.61 -83.40
CA GLY A 965 49.78 21.76 -84.69
C GLY A 965 48.28 21.45 -84.61
N TRP A 966 47.71 20.89 -85.66
CA TRP A 966 46.29 20.55 -85.74
C TRP A 966 46.02 19.37 -86.67
N ILE A 967 44.88 18.71 -86.45
CA ILE A 967 44.36 17.67 -87.35
C ILE A 967 42.95 18.08 -87.78
N GLU A 968 42.69 18.09 -89.08
CA GLU A 968 41.41 18.41 -89.70
C GLU A 968 40.87 17.21 -90.48
N TYR A 969 39.60 16.89 -90.30
CA TYR A 969 38.85 15.93 -91.10
C TYR A 969 37.92 16.67 -92.05
N ARG A 970 38.04 16.44 -93.35
CA ARG A 970 37.18 17.06 -94.38
C ARG A 970 36.00 16.18 -94.76
N PHE A 971 34.81 16.76 -94.82
CA PHE A 971 33.59 16.01 -95.09
C PHE A 971 33.45 15.57 -96.54
N ASP A 972 33.92 16.38 -97.49
CA ASP A 972 33.79 16.17 -98.93
C ASP A 972 34.76 15.11 -99.46
N THR A 973 36.03 15.16 -99.03
CA THR A 973 37.07 14.22 -99.45
C THR A 973 37.24 13.04 -98.51
N ARG A 974 36.72 13.12 -97.27
CA ARG A 974 36.99 12.19 -96.17
C ARG A 974 38.47 12.06 -95.83
N GLU A 975 39.28 13.06 -96.19
CA GLU A 975 40.71 13.10 -95.88
C GLU A 975 40.95 13.61 -94.45
N VAL A 976 41.97 13.07 -93.79
CA VAL A 976 42.49 13.58 -92.52
C VAL A 976 43.83 14.26 -92.77
N ILE A 977 43.86 15.58 -92.59
CA ILE A 977 45.01 16.44 -92.85
C ILE A 977 45.67 16.80 -91.53
N VAL A 978 46.99 16.66 -91.47
CA VAL A 978 47.79 17.06 -90.32
C VAL A 978 48.55 18.32 -90.69
N GLY A 979 48.30 19.41 -89.97
CA GLY A 979 48.94 20.69 -90.17
C GLY A 979 49.77 21.12 -88.96
N ARG A 980 50.70 22.04 -89.19
CA ARG A 980 51.50 22.68 -88.15
C ARG A 980 51.00 24.09 -87.88
#